data_AF-A0A1F9U831-F1
#
_entry.id   AF-A0A1F9U831-F1
#
_cell.length_a   1.000
_cell.length_b   1.000
_cell.length_c   1.000
_cell.angle_alpha   90.00
_cell.angle_beta   90.00
_cell.angle_gamma   90.00
#
_symmetry.space_group_name_H-M   'P 1'
#
loop_
_entity.id
_entity.type
_entity.pdbx_description
1 polymer ?
#
loop_
_entity_poly.entity_id
_entity_poly.type
_entity_poly.pdbx_seq_one_letter_code
_entity_poly.pdbx_strand_id
1 'polypeptide(L)'
;MLAGILASYARAALIDDEDINLGYTAEPDNSASTDNIALTVPGDTGQAVQLNYNFATTDSYSQLTKNFSRFNMGELARSDVALRFYARGSGSSNAVRVRLTDIDGDQLFKVVNGLTNNDAWASVSIPLSAFTLSALGNGKFDLFRVTQLEIAVEKTGGGSGALDIDGIGLFRTQASTGVSILLDGFEGGTGSVNQFGAGPDVFTQDVNASISAVYDTSAGNAAVGTTALKITYNAGTTAGVDNAGYFNSPNGANLTPATQLEFYAKASNDNEAFRLTFGSATSQYQVINIGGISKSWQKFTIPFNNFDQIVTSGAAGLTGFSYVTAFVMAFAPSISVGSGNLWLDDIRFTAPAASSGDFKTIDAMEEPVSPALTTWEAAYDVSSFASFSGVADGVSGRALRMTYSLSDGTYATMVRKFYVNASLADAIRFKYKTSGALTSGVAALNTFEFHVLDKDGTHYKRALTGFASTAGTWKTLVLPLKEFSQVSGDSSLDLRKLKEMRFTMLKSDGGKGILAVDQFEAVASPKLTQGATDRLIQSISTDNNPFSPNDDGVKDTVTFSYTLKEPCKVRLRIYGQDGQVVKEFSPADAIPAGAGSFAWDGKDSGNVRIRNGLYFFQLKADATGSGNKDKETNIVAVLR
;
A
#
# COMPACT_ATOMS: atom_id res chain seq x y z
N MET A 1 -9.44 -22.67 19.83
CA MET A 1 -10.53 -21.69 20.02
C MET A 1 -10.09 -20.42 19.30
N LEU A 2 -10.30 -20.37 17.98
CA LEU A 2 -11.44 -19.75 17.29
C LEU A 2 -11.47 -18.21 17.41
N ALA A 3 -10.84 -17.62 16.39
CA ALA A 3 -11.21 -16.43 15.62
C ALA A 3 -11.95 -15.28 16.32
N GLY A 4 -11.28 -14.12 16.30
CA GLY A 4 -11.87 -12.80 16.52
C GLY A 4 -11.05 -11.74 15.80
N ILE A 5 -10.75 -11.95 14.51
CA ILE A 5 -10.26 -10.87 13.65
C ILE A 5 -11.51 -10.12 13.19
N LEU A 6 -11.84 -9.05 13.90
CA LEU A 6 -12.74 -8.01 13.40
C LEU A 6 -12.05 -7.42 12.16
N ALA A 7 -12.47 -7.85 10.98
CA ALA A 7 -12.03 -7.28 9.72
C ALA A 7 -12.60 -5.85 9.62
N SER A 8 -11.73 -4.85 9.70
CA SER A 8 -12.08 -3.46 9.45
C SER A 8 -12.23 -3.21 7.95
N TYR A 9 -13.40 -2.73 7.56
CA TYR A 9 -13.88 -2.52 6.19
C TYR A 9 -13.16 -1.41 5.40
N ALA A 10 -12.80 -1.66 4.13
CA ALA A 10 -12.73 -0.64 3.07
C ALA A 10 -12.93 -1.27 1.67
N ARG A 11 -13.85 -0.75 0.85
CA ARG A 11 -14.30 -1.33 -0.44
C ARG A 11 -13.66 -0.69 -1.69
N ALA A 12 -13.36 -1.56 -2.66
CA ALA A 12 -13.02 -1.49 -4.08
C ALA A 12 -13.36 -0.29 -4.99
N ALA A 13 -13.06 -0.44 -6.28
CA ALA A 13 -13.87 0.15 -7.35
C ALA A 13 -15.32 -0.40 -7.24
N LEU A 14 -16.07 0.20 -6.33
CA LEU A 14 -17.48 0.00 -6.06
C LEU A 14 -18.29 0.12 -7.35
N ILE A 15 -18.92 -0.99 -7.72
CA ILE A 15 -19.92 -1.09 -8.77
C ILE A 15 -21.27 -0.59 -8.22
N ASP A 16 -21.55 -0.86 -6.95
CA ASP A 16 -22.67 -0.33 -6.18
C ASP A 16 -22.45 -0.53 -4.66
N ASP A 17 -22.89 0.41 -3.82
CA ASP A 17 -22.96 0.32 -2.35
C ASP A 17 -24.38 0.12 -1.84
N GLU A 18 -25.39 0.08 -2.72
CA GLU A 18 -26.79 -0.19 -2.39
C GLU A 18 -27.45 0.84 -1.43
N ASP A 19 -26.73 1.92 -1.08
CA ASP A 19 -27.16 2.97 -0.14
C ASP A 19 -28.07 4.04 -0.77
N ILE A 20 -28.24 4.00 -2.09
CA ILE A 20 -29.19 4.84 -2.83
C ILE A 20 -29.90 4.01 -3.90
N ASN A 21 -31.21 4.21 -4.03
CA ASN A 21 -32.06 3.41 -4.91
C ASN A 21 -31.68 3.60 -6.40
N LEU A 22 -30.84 2.70 -6.93
CA LEU A 22 -30.25 2.81 -8.27
C LEU A 22 -30.28 1.48 -9.04
N GLY A 23 -31.31 1.32 -9.89
CA GLY A 23 -31.18 0.59 -11.16
C GLY A 23 -31.16 -0.94 -11.13
N TYR A 24 -31.47 -1.57 -10.00
CA TYR A 24 -31.67 -3.02 -9.95
C TYR A 24 -33.07 -3.43 -10.40
N THR A 25 -33.15 -4.51 -11.19
CA THR A 25 -34.40 -5.17 -11.58
C THR A 25 -34.39 -6.63 -11.14
N ALA A 26 -35.55 -7.17 -10.76
CA ALA A 26 -35.72 -8.60 -10.55
C ALA A 26 -36.49 -9.19 -11.72
N GLU A 27 -36.00 -10.32 -12.19
CA GLU A 27 -36.67 -11.09 -13.23
C GLU A 27 -36.80 -12.54 -12.73
N PRO A 28 -38.04 -13.04 -12.52
CA PRO A 28 -38.26 -14.46 -12.34
C PRO A 28 -38.09 -15.19 -13.67
N ASP A 29 -37.67 -16.46 -13.66
CA ASP A 29 -37.93 -17.34 -14.79
C ASP A 29 -39.45 -17.48 -15.00
N ASN A 30 -39.88 -17.73 -16.24
CA ASN A 30 -41.26 -17.79 -16.74
C ASN A 30 -42.15 -18.90 -16.10
N SER A 31 -41.78 -19.43 -14.93
CA SER A 31 -42.53 -20.39 -14.13
C SER A 31 -42.72 -19.90 -12.68
N ALA A 32 -43.59 -18.90 -12.52
CA ALA A 32 -44.33 -18.56 -11.30
C ALA A 32 -43.54 -18.56 -9.97
N SER A 33 -42.38 -17.91 -9.91
CA SER A 33 -41.85 -17.40 -8.63
C SER A 33 -42.48 -16.03 -8.33
N THR A 34 -42.92 -15.82 -7.09
CA THR A 34 -43.27 -14.47 -6.62
C THR A 34 -42.00 -13.82 -6.11
N ASP A 35 -41.27 -13.19 -7.02
CA ASP A 35 -40.03 -12.51 -6.70
C ASP A 35 -40.32 -11.05 -6.39
N ASN A 36 -39.92 -10.59 -5.21
CA ASN A 36 -40.00 -9.20 -4.83
C ASN A 36 -38.63 -8.75 -4.34
N ILE A 37 -38.14 -7.66 -4.91
CA ILE A 37 -36.97 -6.97 -4.38
C ILE A 37 -37.43 -6.09 -3.23
N ALA A 38 -36.87 -6.30 -2.05
CA ALA A 38 -36.86 -5.28 -1.02
C ALA A 38 -35.57 -4.47 -1.20
N LEU A 39 -35.72 -3.22 -1.67
CA LEU A 39 -34.60 -2.41 -2.13
C LEU A 39 -33.75 -1.82 -0.99
N THR A 40 -34.17 -1.98 0.27
CA THR A 40 -33.47 -1.43 1.43
C THR A 40 -33.72 -2.29 2.68
N VAL A 41 -32.84 -3.25 2.94
CA VAL A 41 -32.71 -3.92 4.25
C VAL A 41 -31.41 -3.48 4.93
N PRO A 42 -31.25 -3.64 6.27
CA PRO A 42 -29.98 -3.36 6.92
C PRO A 42 -28.84 -4.20 6.31
N GLY A 43 -27.83 -3.53 5.75
CA GLY A 43 -26.66 -4.10 5.11
C GLY A 43 -25.58 -4.60 6.08
N ASP A 44 -24.46 -5.07 5.53
CA ASP A 44 -23.19 -5.24 6.27
C ASP A 44 -22.62 -3.86 6.61
N THR A 45 -22.79 -2.91 5.68
CA THR A 45 -22.67 -1.47 5.90
C THR A 45 -23.88 -0.77 5.31
N GLY A 46 -24.53 0.15 6.04
CA GLY A 46 -25.65 0.93 5.47
C GLY A 46 -26.84 0.06 5.07
N GLN A 47 -27.22 0.13 3.80
CA GLN A 47 -28.35 -0.60 3.21
C GLN A 47 -27.85 -1.73 2.29
N ALA A 48 -28.70 -2.73 2.09
CA ALA A 48 -28.47 -3.83 1.18
C ALA A 48 -29.70 -4.06 0.30
N VAL A 49 -29.45 -4.69 -0.86
CA VAL A 49 -30.51 -5.19 -1.73
C VAL A 49 -30.87 -6.61 -1.34
N GLN A 50 -32.17 -6.86 -1.17
CA GLN A 50 -32.69 -8.19 -0.85
C GLN A 50 -33.47 -8.76 -2.03
N LEU A 51 -33.04 -9.94 -2.49
CA LEU A 51 -33.76 -10.77 -3.43
C LEU A 51 -34.55 -11.83 -2.65
N ASN A 52 -35.87 -11.67 -2.58
CA ASN A 52 -36.75 -12.73 -2.09
C ASN A 52 -37.10 -13.67 -3.23
N TYR A 53 -36.94 -14.98 -3.01
CA TYR A 53 -37.22 -16.01 -4.00
C TYR A 53 -38.15 -17.08 -3.46
N ASN A 54 -39.02 -17.60 -4.33
CA ASN A 54 -39.91 -18.73 -4.03
C ASN A 54 -40.12 -19.57 -5.30
N PHE A 55 -39.39 -20.68 -5.39
CA PHE A 55 -39.29 -21.51 -6.58
C PHE A 55 -40.43 -22.52 -6.72
N ALA A 56 -41.15 -22.43 -7.83
CA ALA A 56 -42.26 -23.33 -8.16
C ALA A 56 -41.81 -24.71 -8.65
N THR A 57 -40.75 -24.80 -9.47
CA THR A 57 -40.29 -26.06 -10.09
C THR A 57 -38.82 -26.34 -9.76
N THR A 58 -38.25 -27.46 -10.21
CA THR A 58 -36.85 -27.83 -9.95
C THR A 58 -35.84 -26.98 -10.73
N ASP A 59 -36.26 -26.38 -11.84
CA ASP A 59 -35.36 -25.67 -12.77
C ASP A 59 -35.52 -24.14 -12.68
N SER A 60 -36.22 -23.66 -11.65
CA SER A 60 -36.45 -22.23 -11.42
C SER A 60 -35.19 -21.52 -10.94
N TYR A 61 -35.04 -20.26 -11.37
CA TYR A 61 -34.11 -19.30 -10.81
C TYR A 61 -34.81 -17.96 -10.55
N SER A 62 -34.21 -17.18 -9.67
CA SER A 62 -34.57 -15.79 -9.38
C SER A 62 -33.31 -14.96 -9.44
N GLN A 63 -33.35 -13.82 -10.11
CA GLN A 63 -32.14 -13.03 -10.32
C GLN A 63 -32.32 -11.56 -9.97
N LEU A 64 -31.21 -10.97 -9.54
CA LEU A 64 -31.00 -9.56 -9.40
C LEU A 64 -30.09 -9.09 -10.54
N THR A 65 -30.55 -8.10 -11.29
CA THR A 65 -29.83 -7.56 -12.45
C THR A 65 -29.53 -6.09 -12.30
N LYS A 66 -28.27 -5.70 -12.54
CA LYS A 66 -27.83 -4.31 -12.69
C LYS A 66 -27.36 -4.06 -14.12
N ASN A 67 -28.01 -3.10 -14.77
CA ASN A 67 -27.65 -2.67 -16.12
C ASN A 67 -26.73 -1.44 -16.09
N PHE A 68 -25.72 -1.45 -16.95
CA PHE A 68 -24.79 -0.35 -17.16
C PHE A 68 -24.95 0.18 -18.60
N SER A 69 -24.88 1.49 -18.80
CA SER A 69 -24.78 2.06 -20.14
C SER A 69 -23.46 1.69 -20.84
N ARG A 70 -22.40 1.51 -20.04
CA ARG A 70 -21.06 0.96 -20.33
C ARG A 70 -20.27 1.01 -19.01
N PHE A 71 -19.71 -0.11 -18.57
CA PHE A 71 -18.84 -0.19 -17.41
C PHE A 71 -17.50 -0.78 -17.82
N ASN A 72 -16.42 -0.03 -17.60
CA ASN A 72 -15.07 -0.45 -17.95
C ASN A 72 -14.45 -1.20 -16.77
N MET A 73 -14.52 -2.54 -16.80
CA MET A 73 -13.81 -3.44 -15.88
C MET A 73 -12.38 -3.77 -16.37
N GLY A 74 -12.10 -3.47 -17.65
CA GLY A 74 -10.85 -3.77 -18.36
C GLY A 74 -9.66 -2.96 -17.89
N GLU A 75 -9.91 -1.75 -17.38
CA GLU A 75 -8.90 -0.96 -16.64
C GLU A 75 -8.31 -1.76 -15.47
N LEU A 76 -9.02 -2.75 -14.93
CA LEU A 76 -8.56 -3.58 -13.82
C LEU A 76 -8.31 -5.03 -14.24
N ALA A 77 -8.17 -5.32 -15.54
CA ALA A 77 -7.98 -6.67 -16.08
C ALA A 77 -6.59 -7.23 -15.75
N ARG A 78 -6.39 -7.59 -14.49
CA ARG A 78 -5.18 -8.19 -13.96
C ARG A 78 -5.50 -9.53 -13.31
N SER A 79 -4.51 -10.42 -13.24
CA SER A 79 -4.66 -11.72 -12.57
C SER A 79 -4.91 -11.60 -11.07
N ASP A 80 -4.59 -10.46 -10.47
CA ASP A 80 -4.76 -10.15 -9.06
C ASP A 80 -6.04 -9.38 -8.73
N VAL A 81 -7.01 -9.29 -9.64
CA VAL A 81 -8.30 -8.61 -9.41
C VAL A 81 -9.44 -9.61 -9.25
N ALA A 82 -10.31 -9.35 -8.27
CA ALA A 82 -11.51 -10.10 -7.98
C ALA A 82 -12.75 -9.21 -7.88
N LEU A 83 -13.88 -9.73 -8.32
CA LEU A 83 -15.19 -9.22 -7.95
C LEU A 83 -15.49 -9.66 -6.52
N ARG A 84 -15.78 -8.74 -5.61
CA ARG A 84 -16.18 -9.06 -4.24
C ARG A 84 -17.47 -8.33 -3.88
N PHE A 85 -18.26 -8.99 -3.05
CA PHE A 85 -19.51 -8.51 -2.46
C PHE A 85 -19.74 -9.24 -1.14
N TYR A 86 -20.64 -8.71 -0.32
CA TYR A 86 -21.09 -9.34 0.91
C TYR A 86 -22.46 -9.94 0.67
N ALA A 87 -22.70 -11.12 1.25
CA ALA A 87 -23.99 -11.79 1.15
C ALA A 87 -24.38 -12.48 2.45
N ARG A 88 -25.69 -12.53 2.72
CA ARG A 88 -26.31 -13.43 3.70
C ARG A 88 -27.63 -13.96 3.13
N GLY A 89 -28.06 -15.12 3.60
CA GLY A 89 -29.29 -15.75 3.15
C GLY A 89 -30.04 -16.47 4.27
N SER A 90 -31.36 -16.52 4.15
CA SER A 90 -32.28 -17.06 5.16
C SER A 90 -32.94 -18.38 4.78
N GLY A 91 -32.59 -18.95 3.62
CA GLY A 91 -33.22 -20.14 3.04
C GLY A 91 -32.41 -21.42 3.19
N SER A 92 -32.79 -22.44 2.42
CA SER A 92 -31.97 -23.65 2.24
C SER A 92 -30.82 -23.41 1.26
N SER A 93 -29.81 -24.28 1.28
CA SER A 93 -28.65 -24.18 0.39
C SER A 93 -29.07 -24.35 -1.07
N ASN A 94 -28.99 -23.26 -1.81
CA ASN A 94 -29.15 -23.12 -3.25
C ASN A 94 -27.84 -22.57 -3.87
N ALA A 95 -27.63 -22.83 -5.15
CA ALA A 95 -26.49 -22.29 -5.88
C ALA A 95 -26.72 -20.81 -6.20
N VAL A 96 -25.67 -20.00 -6.15
CA VAL A 96 -25.71 -18.60 -6.54
C VAL A 96 -24.78 -18.38 -7.72
N ARG A 97 -25.33 -18.04 -8.89
CA ARG A 97 -24.56 -17.69 -10.08
C ARG A 97 -24.32 -16.19 -10.12
N VAL A 98 -23.07 -15.80 -10.33
CA VAL A 98 -22.67 -14.42 -10.64
C VAL A 98 -22.30 -14.37 -12.11
N ARG A 99 -22.86 -13.43 -12.86
CA ARG A 99 -22.70 -13.31 -14.31
C ARG A 99 -22.41 -11.86 -14.72
N LEU A 100 -21.51 -11.69 -15.68
CA LEU A 100 -21.21 -10.43 -16.35
C LEU A 100 -21.53 -10.59 -17.84
N THR A 101 -22.11 -9.57 -18.46
CA THR A 101 -22.38 -9.52 -19.92
C THR A 101 -21.72 -8.27 -20.51
N ASP A 102 -21.08 -8.39 -21.66
CA ASP A 102 -20.51 -7.25 -22.39
C ASP A 102 -21.45 -6.70 -23.48
N ILE A 103 -20.96 -5.78 -24.31
CA ILE A 103 -21.76 -5.02 -25.27
C ILE A 103 -22.24 -5.85 -26.47
N ASP A 104 -21.54 -6.93 -26.79
CA ASP A 104 -21.84 -7.89 -27.84
C ASP A 104 -22.47 -9.18 -27.32
N GLY A 105 -22.66 -9.28 -26.01
CA GLY A 105 -23.48 -10.31 -25.37
C GLY A 105 -22.70 -11.55 -24.95
N ASP A 106 -21.37 -11.53 -25.05
CA ASP A 106 -20.53 -12.55 -24.43
C ASP A 106 -20.73 -12.50 -22.90
N GLN A 107 -20.75 -13.68 -22.26
CA GLN A 107 -20.99 -13.77 -20.81
C GLN A 107 -19.87 -14.50 -20.09
N LEU A 108 -19.43 -13.92 -18.97
CA LEU A 108 -18.60 -14.58 -17.96
C LEU A 108 -19.48 -14.98 -16.78
N PHE A 109 -19.34 -16.20 -16.27
CA PHE A 109 -20.09 -16.63 -15.09
C PHE A 109 -19.27 -17.44 -14.09
N LYS A 110 -19.70 -17.42 -12.82
CA LYS A 110 -19.19 -18.24 -11.73
C LYS A 110 -20.33 -18.67 -10.82
N VAL A 111 -20.33 -19.93 -10.41
CA VAL A 111 -21.25 -20.44 -9.37
C VAL A 111 -20.55 -20.45 -8.01
N VAL A 112 -21.24 -19.93 -7.00
CA VAL A 112 -20.85 -19.89 -5.58
C VAL A 112 -21.93 -20.61 -4.77
N ASN A 113 -21.51 -21.48 -3.86
CA ASN A 113 -22.42 -22.28 -3.03
C ASN A 113 -22.39 -21.81 -1.58
N GLY A 114 -23.44 -22.12 -0.81
CA GLY A 114 -23.48 -21.90 0.64
C GLY A 114 -23.81 -20.46 1.08
N LEU A 115 -24.27 -19.60 0.16
CA LEU A 115 -24.64 -18.21 0.48
C LEU A 115 -26.07 -18.09 0.99
N THR A 116 -26.97 -18.92 0.48
CA THR A 116 -28.42 -18.84 0.72
C THR A 116 -28.87 -19.44 2.04
N ASN A 117 -28.01 -20.22 2.70
CA ASN A 117 -28.25 -20.84 4.00
C ASN A 117 -27.31 -20.32 5.10
N ASN A 118 -26.90 -19.05 4.99
CA ASN A 118 -25.98 -18.41 5.91
C ASN A 118 -26.57 -17.07 6.38
N ASP A 119 -27.10 -17.03 7.59
CA ASP A 119 -27.76 -15.84 8.16
C ASP A 119 -26.78 -14.74 8.58
N ALA A 120 -25.48 -15.05 8.66
CA ALA A 120 -24.41 -14.09 8.90
C ALA A 120 -23.85 -13.53 7.59
N TRP A 121 -23.52 -12.23 7.59
CA TRP A 121 -22.82 -11.60 6.47
C TRP A 121 -21.49 -12.28 6.19
N ALA A 122 -21.30 -12.73 4.97
CA ALA A 122 -20.08 -13.34 4.47
C ALA A 122 -19.53 -12.56 3.27
N SER A 123 -18.23 -12.32 3.28
CA SER A 123 -17.52 -11.77 2.11
C SER A 123 -17.32 -12.86 1.06
N VAL A 124 -17.80 -12.61 -0.15
CA VAL A 124 -17.58 -13.44 -1.35
C VAL A 124 -16.57 -12.73 -2.23
N SER A 125 -15.46 -13.38 -2.58
CA SER A 125 -14.40 -12.81 -3.42
C SER A 125 -14.06 -13.77 -4.56
N ILE A 126 -14.34 -13.38 -5.79
CA ILE A 126 -14.20 -14.19 -7.00
C ILE A 126 -13.13 -13.54 -7.90
N PRO A 127 -11.92 -14.11 -8.02
CA PRO A 127 -10.93 -13.66 -8.99
C PRO A 127 -11.55 -13.60 -10.40
N LEU A 128 -11.28 -12.54 -11.17
CA LEU A 128 -11.80 -12.41 -12.53
C LEU A 128 -11.35 -13.59 -13.42
N SER A 129 -10.17 -14.14 -13.13
CA SER A 129 -9.64 -15.37 -13.75
C SER A 129 -10.42 -16.65 -13.41
N ALA A 130 -11.25 -16.64 -12.37
CA ALA A 130 -12.03 -17.79 -11.94
C ALA A 130 -13.40 -17.89 -12.64
N PHE A 131 -13.78 -16.87 -13.43
CA PHE A 131 -14.99 -16.88 -14.25
C PHE A 131 -14.81 -17.76 -15.49
N THR A 132 -15.90 -18.36 -15.93
CA THR A 132 -15.96 -19.20 -17.14
C THR A 132 -16.68 -18.45 -18.24
N LEU A 133 -16.11 -18.45 -19.45
CA LEU A 133 -16.73 -17.88 -20.64
C LEU A 133 -17.84 -18.81 -21.15
N SER A 134 -19.03 -18.25 -21.38
CA SER A 134 -20.13 -18.94 -22.05
C SER A 134 -19.91 -19.01 -23.57
N ALA A 135 -20.62 -19.91 -24.25
CA ALA A 135 -20.55 -20.06 -25.71
C ALA A 135 -21.45 -19.05 -26.48
N LEU A 136 -21.94 -18.00 -25.81
CA LEU A 136 -22.77 -16.94 -26.39
C LEU A 136 -21.90 -15.80 -26.92
N GLY A 137 -22.43 -14.98 -27.81
CA GLY A 137 -21.69 -13.83 -28.38
C GLY A 137 -20.65 -14.24 -29.43
N ASN A 138 -19.51 -13.56 -29.45
CA ASN A 138 -18.43 -13.76 -30.42
C ASN A 138 -17.31 -14.70 -29.92
N GLY A 139 -17.39 -15.16 -28.66
CA GLY A 139 -16.41 -16.00 -27.98
C GLY A 139 -15.24 -15.23 -27.36
N LYS A 140 -15.34 -13.91 -27.17
CA LYS A 140 -14.30 -13.05 -26.58
C LYS A 140 -14.92 -11.95 -25.73
N PHE A 141 -14.92 -12.17 -24.41
CA PHE A 141 -15.42 -11.20 -23.46
C PHE A 141 -14.57 -9.92 -23.42
N ASP A 142 -15.21 -8.76 -23.61
CA ASP A 142 -14.59 -7.44 -23.53
C ASP A 142 -14.85 -6.78 -22.17
N LEU A 143 -13.87 -6.93 -21.26
CA LEU A 143 -13.90 -6.29 -19.94
C LEU A 143 -14.02 -4.75 -20.01
N PHE A 144 -13.66 -4.09 -21.12
CA PHE A 144 -13.77 -2.63 -21.25
C PHE A 144 -15.20 -2.16 -21.53
N ARG A 145 -16.10 -3.07 -21.92
CA ARG A 145 -17.45 -2.75 -22.37
C ARG A 145 -18.50 -3.65 -21.73
N VAL A 146 -18.42 -3.81 -20.40
CA VAL A 146 -19.42 -4.55 -19.63
C VAL A 146 -20.72 -3.76 -19.56
N THR A 147 -21.84 -4.42 -19.83
CA THR A 147 -23.19 -3.82 -19.88
C THR A 147 -24.10 -4.33 -18.79
N GLN A 148 -23.79 -5.47 -18.17
CA GLN A 148 -24.66 -6.07 -17.18
C GLN A 148 -23.89 -6.86 -16.11
N LEU A 149 -24.37 -6.78 -14.87
CA LEU A 149 -24.05 -7.68 -13.78
C LEU A 149 -25.34 -8.36 -13.31
N GLU A 150 -25.31 -9.67 -13.13
CA GLU A 150 -26.43 -10.46 -12.64
C GLU A 150 -25.96 -11.37 -11.49
N ILE A 151 -26.78 -11.46 -10.45
CA ILE A 151 -26.63 -12.41 -9.35
C ILE A 151 -27.94 -13.20 -9.24
N ALA A 152 -27.88 -14.49 -9.58
CA ALA A 152 -29.03 -15.37 -9.65
C ALA A 152 -28.95 -16.47 -8.59
N VAL A 153 -30.04 -16.68 -7.86
CA VAL A 153 -30.23 -17.88 -7.03
C VAL A 153 -30.87 -18.95 -7.90
N GLU A 154 -30.19 -20.08 -8.02
CA GLU A 154 -30.65 -21.24 -8.79
C GLU A 154 -31.07 -22.35 -7.85
N LYS A 155 -32.25 -22.93 -8.10
CA LYS A 155 -32.73 -24.01 -7.26
C LYS A 155 -31.86 -25.26 -7.43
N THR A 156 -31.09 -25.55 -6.40
CA THR A 156 -30.38 -26.83 -6.24
C THR A 156 -30.77 -27.55 -4.95
N GLY A 157 -31.51 -26.86 -4.08
CA GLY A 157 -32.06 -27.34 -2.82
C GLY A 157 -33.48 -26.83 -2.56
N GLY A 158 -33.69 -26.15 -1.44
CA GLY A 158 -35.02 -25.79 -0.91
C GLY A 158 -35.88 -24.88 -1.82
N GLY A 159 -37.09 -24.56 -1.36
CA GLY A 159 -38.12 -23.90 -2.18
C GLY A 159 -38.19 -22.37 -2.08
N SER A 160 -37.79 -21.77 -0.96
CA SER A 160 -37.92 -20.33 -0.75
C SER A 160 -36.87 -19.78 0.22
N GLY A 161 -36.69 -18.47 0.19
CA GLY A 161 -35.77 -17.75 1.06
C GLY A 161 -35.49 -16.34 0.58
N ALA A 162 -34.52 -15.69 1.20
CA ALA A 162 -33.98 -14.41 0.76
C ALA A 162 -32.46 -14.49 0.61
N LEU A 163 -31.92 -13.74 -0.34
CA LEU A 163 -30.50 -13.45 -0.47
C LEU A 163 -30.31 -11.93 -0.40
N ASP A 164 -29.60 -11.48 0.63
CA ASP A 164 -29.21 -10.07 0.79
C ASP A 164 -27.80 -9.89 0.22
N ILE A 165 -27.59 -8.80 -0.51
CA ILE A 165 -26.32 -8.47 -1.17
C ILE A 165 -25.96 -7.03 -0.86
N ASP A 166 -24.68 -6.80 -0.61
CA ASP A 166 -24.14 -5.49 -0.27
C ASP A 166 -22.71 -5.35 -0.82
N GLY A 167 -22.37 -4.19 -1.38
CA GLY A 167 -20.98 -3.79 -1.56
C GLY A 167 -20.25 -4.36 -2.74
N ILE A 168 -20.94 -4.47 -3.86
CA ILE A 168 -20.36 -5.07 -5.04
C ILE A 168 -19.24 -4.16 -5.58
N GLY A 169 -18.06 -4.73 -5.79
CA GLY A 169 -16.94 -3.98 -6.38
C GLY A 169 -15.77 -4.84 -6.84
N LEU A 170 -14.83 -4.20 -7.55
CA LEU A 170 -13.58 -4.80 -7.99
C LEU A 170 -12.41 -4.50 -7.04
N PHE A 171 -11.83 -5.55 -6.48
CA PHE A 171 -10.76 -5.51 -5.48
C PHE A 171 -9.51 -6.15 -6.05
N ARG A 172 -8.32 -5.62 -5.73
CA ARG A 172 -7.12 -6.44 -5.87
C ARG A 172 -7.05 -7.44 -4.73
N THR A 173 -7.02 -8.73 -5.05
CA THR A 173 -6.65 -9.78 -4.12
C THR A 173 -5.14 -9.70 -3.93
N GLN A 174 -4.68 -9.10 -2.83
CA GLN A 174 -3.28 -9.20 -2.44
C GLN A 174 -2.99 -10.66 -2.03
N ALA A 175 -2.70 -11.48 -3.03
CA ALA A 175 -2.07 -12.77 -2.83
C ALA A 175 -0.56 -12.58 -3.05
N SER A 176 0.15 -12.14 -2.02
CA SER A 176 1.54 -12.59 -1.84
C SER A 176 1.89 -12.55 -0.35
N THR A 177 2.07 -13.74 0.22
CA THR A 177 3.00 -13.90 1.33
C THR A 177 4.30 -13.19 0.92
N GLY A 178 4.82 -12.29 1.75
CA GLY A 178 6.03 -11.53 1.42
C GLY A 178 7.12 -12.44 0.86
N VAL A 179 7.86 -11.95 -0.14
CA VAL A 179 8.98 -12.72 -0.68
C VAL A 179 10.05 -12.78 0.38
N SER A 180 10.52 -13.98 0.73
CA SER A 180 11.66 -14.17 1.62
C SER A 180 12.54 -15.26 1.05
N ILE A 181 13.65 -14.84 0.45
CA ILE A 181 14.67 -15.70 -0.15
C ILE A 181 15.88 -15.66 0.77
N LEU A 182 16.13 -16.74 1.51
CA LEU A 182 17.29 -16.85 2.39
C LEU A 182 18.55 -17.10 1.55
N LEU A 183 19.57 -16.26 1.70
CA LEU A 183 20.91 -16.53 1.20
C LEU A 183 21.61 -17.50 2.16
N ASP A 184 21.79 -17.05 3.39
CA ASP A 184 22.46 -17.83 4.43
C ASP A 184 21.99 -17.40 5.82
N GLY A 185 21.66 -18.38 6.65
CA GLY A 185 21.33 -18.17 8.07
C GLY A 185 22.43 -18.66 9.01
N PHE A 186 23.53 -19.18 8.47
CA PHE A 186 24.72 -19.64 9.20
C PHE A 186 24.52 -20.76 10.23
N GLU A 187 23.36 -21.40 10.27
CA GLU A 187 23.06 -22.54 11.17
C GLU A 187 23.70 -23.88 10.72
N GLY A 188 24.37 -23.92 9.56
CA GLY A 188 24.93 -25.15 8.98
C GLY A 188 26.30 -25.58 9.56
N GLY A 189 26.99 -24.70 10.28
CA GLY A 189 28.31 -24.96 10.86
C GLY A 189 29.49 -24.86 9.88
N THR A 190 30.70 -25.17 10.34
CA THR A 190 31.93 -25.03 9.53
C THR A 190 31.92 -25.91 8.28
N GLY A 191 32.11 -25.30 7.11
CA GLY A 191 32.11 -25.99 5.81
C GLY A 191 30.73 -26.12 5.18
N SER A 192 29.66 -25.59 5.80
CA SER A 192 28.35 -25.51 5.15
C SER A 192 28.37 -24.54 3.98
N VAL A 193 27.63 -24.90 2.94
CA VAL A 193 27.27 -24.02 1.84
C VAL A 193 25.99 -23.26 2.19
N ASN A 194 25.80 -22.12 1.55
CA ASN A 194 24.58 -21.34 1.64
C ASN A 194 23.39 -22.07 0.95
N GLN A 195 22.19 -21.46 0.97
CA GLN A 195 20.98 -22.05 0.38
C GLN A 195 21.04 -22.28 -1.15
N PHE A 196 22.02 -21.68 -1.83
CA PHE A 196 22.26 -21.79 -3.27
C PHE A 196 23.47 -22.66 -3.62
N GLY A 197 24.01 -23.38 -2.62
CA GLY A 197 25.12 -24.32 -2.79
C GLY A 197 26.49 -23.67 -2.92
N ALA A 198 26.63 -22.37 -2.66
CA ALA A 198 27.94 -21.70 -2.64
C ALA A 198 28.52 -21.66 -1.23
N GLY A 199 29.82 -21.95 -1.11
CA GLY A 199 30.55 -21.80 0.15
C GLY A 199 31.01 -20.36 0.38
N PRO A 200 31.14 -19.92 1.64
CA PRO A 200 31.80 -18.67 1.97
C PRO A 200 33.29 -18.73 1.61
N ASP A 201 33.84 -17.61 1.15
CA ASP A 201 35.27 -17.43 0.92
C ASP A 201 35.75 -16.06 1.41
N VAL A 202 37.05 -15.86 1.53
CA VAL A 202 37.66 -14.59 1.94
C VAL A 202 38.81 -14.21 1.04
N PHE A 203 39.08 -12.92 0.90
CA PHE A 203 40.18 -12.41 0.10
C PHE A 203 40.93 -11.26 0.80
N THR A 204 42.18 -11.08 0.40
CA THR A 204 43.04 -9.95 0.78
C THR A 204 43.78 -9.42 -0.45
N GLN A 205 43.85 -8.09 -0.60
CA GLN A 205 44.57 -7.42 -1.69
C GLN A 205 45.74 -6.54 -1.22
N ASP A 206 45.87 -6.33 0.10
CA ASP A 206 46.96 -5.60 0.75
C ASP A 206 47.72 -6.54 1.68
N VAL A 207 49.05 -6.46 1.68
CA VAL A 207 49.94 -7.26 2.55
C VAL A 207 49.70 -7.00 4.05
N ASN A 208 49.16 -5.82 4.40
CA ASN A 208 48.81 -5.42 5.76
C ASN A 208 47.36 -5.73 6.11
N ALA A 209 46.58 -6.25 5.17
CA ALA A 209 45.20 -6.65 5.41
C ALA A 209 45.14 -8.11 5.84
N SER A 210 44.13 -8.44 6.63
CA SER A 210 43.86 -9.81 7.06
C SER A 210 42.37 -10.01 7.21
N ILE A 211 41.87 -11.21 6.94
CA ILE A 211 40.47 -11.54 7.21
C ILE A 211 40.32 -13.02 7.53
N SER A 212 39.41 -13.32 8.45
CA SER A 212 38.93 -14.68 8.72
C SER A 212 37.43 -14.63 8.98
N ALA A 213 36.72 -15.67 8.56
CA ALA A 213 35.28 -15.81 8.76
C ALA A 213 35.01 -17.17 9.40
N VAL A 214 34.38 -17.18 10.57
CA VAL A 214 34.14 -18.39 11.37
C VAL A 214 32.72 -18.36 11.91
N TYR A 215 32.07 -19.51 11.93
CA TYR A 215 30.76 -19.70 12.56
C TYR A 215 30.91 -19.61 14.09
N ASP A 216 30.25 -18.65 14.72
CA ASP A 216 30.29 -18.40 16.16
C ASP A 216 29.00 -18.89 16.81
N THR A 217 29.12 -19.94 17.63
CA THR A 217 28.03 -20.60 18.36
C THR A 217 27.94 -20.14 19.82
N SER A 218 28.70 -19.12 20.20
CA SER A 218 28.71 -18.61 21.58
C SER A 218 27.36 -17.96 21.94
N ALA A 219 26.85 -18.23 23.14
CA ALA A 219 25.58 -17.69 23.60
C ALA A 219 25.57 -16.14 23.56
N GLY A 220 24.54 -15.55 22.92
CA GLY A 220 24.42 -14.10 22.73
C GLY A 220 25.15 -13.54 21.50
N ASN A 221 25.79 -14.40 20.70
CA ASN A 221 26.45 -14.04 19.45
C ASN A 221 25.69 -14.47 18.19
N ALA A 222 24.40 -14.83 18.30
CA ALA A 222 23.47 -14.96 17.17
C ALA A 222 22.29 -14.00 17.35
N ALA A 223 21.78 -13.43 16.25
CA ALA A 223 20.59 -12.59 16.23
C ALA A 223 19.32 -13.43 16.06
N VAL A 224 19.42 -14.48 15.24
CA VAL A 224 18.37 -15.46 14.95
C VAL A 224 19.01 -16.84 15.07
N GLY A 225 18.30 -17.81 15.64
CA GLY A 225 18.84 -19.16 15.78
C GLY A 225 19.96 -19.25 16.82
N THR A 226 21.01 -19.99 16.49
CA THR A 226 22.07 -20.37 17.44
C THR A 226 23.48 -20.01 16.97
N THR A 227 23.65 -19.67 15.69
CA THR A 227 24.96 -19.47 15.09
C THR A 227 24.96 -18.23 14.20
N ALA A 228 25.98 -17.38 14.33
CA ALA A 228 26.21 -16.29 13.37
C ALA A 228 27.58 -16.42 12.72
N LEU A 229 27.77 -15.71 11.61
CA LEU A 229 29.09 -15.57 11.00
C LEU A 229 29.88 -14.47 11.71
N LYS A 230 30.99 -14.82 12.35
CA LYS A 230 31.97 -13.86 12.87
C LYS A 230 33.07 -13.63 11.84
N ILE A 231 33.20 -12.39 11.38
CA ILE A 231 34.29 -11.92 10.54
C ILE A 231 35.27 -11.13 11.41
N THR A 232 36.53 -11.56 11.43
CA THR A 232 37.64 -10.81 12.05
C THR A 232 38.51 -10.26 10.94
N TYR A 233 38.71 -8.94 10.88
CA TYR A 233 39.44 -8.32 9.78
C TYR A 233 40.41 -7.21 10.23
N ASN A 234 41.36 -6.93 9.34
CA ASN A 234 42.19 -5.74 9.27
C ASN A 234 42.08 -5.20 7.83
N ALA A 235 41.68 -3.94 7.70
CA ALA A 235 41.41 -3.26 6.44
C ALA A 235 42.70 -2.80 5.71
N GLY A 236 43.88 -3.10 6.25
CA GLY A 236 45.16 -2.74 5.63
C GLY A 236 45.41 -1.24 5.63
N THR A 237 46.21 -0.78 4.68
CA THR A 237 46.70 0.62 4.64
C THR A 237 46.48 1.31 3.30
N THR A 238 46.24 0.55 2.23
CA THR A 238 46.09 1.10 0.88
C THR A 238 44.75 1.80 0.73
N ALA A 239 44.76 3.11 0.46
CA ALA A 239 43.55 3.90 0.28
C ALA A 239 42.88 3.63 -1.07
N GLY A 240 41.55 3.66 -1.10
CA GLY A 240 40.76 3.52 -2.34
C GLY A 240 40.61 2.10 -2.87
N VAL A 241 41.14 1.08 -2.16
CA VAL A 241 41.05 -0.33 -2.53
C VAL A 241 40.32 -1.12 -1.45
N ASP A 242 39.50 -2.07 -1.87
CA ASP A 242 38.84 -3.06 -1.01
C ASP A 242 39.89 -4.11 -0.59
N ASN A 243 40.60 -3.83 0.51
CA ASN A 243 41.83 -4.54 0.88
C ASN A 243 41.60 -5.91 1.54
N ALA A 244 40.46 -6.10 2.19
CA ALA A 244 40.02 -7.37 2.75
C ALA A 244 38.53 -7.55 2.48
N GLY A 245 38.07 -8.77 2.27
CA GLY A 245 36.65 -9.00 2.14
C GLY A 245 36.21 -10.44 2.21
N TYR A 246 34.92 -10.59 2.47
CA TYR A 246 34.21 -11.84 2.54
C TYR A 246 33.33 -11.97 1.31
N PHE A 247 33.29 -13.18 0.75
CA PHE A 247 32.56 -13.55 -0.44
C PHE A 247 31.53 -14.62 -0.11
N ASN A 248 30.32 -14.46 -0.64
CA ASN A 248 29.31 -15.50 -0.71
C ASN A 248 28.54 -15.33 -2.04
N SER A 249 27.86 -16.36 -2.55
CA SER A 249 27.23 -16.27 -3.87
C SER A 249 25.81 -16.83 -3.90
N PRO A 250 24.82 -16.06 -4.39
CA PRO A 250 23.51 -16.60 -4.73
C PRO A 250 23.51 -17.56 -5.94
N ASN A 251 24.69 -17.85 -6.53
CA ASN A 251 24.89 -18.79 -7.62
C ASN A 251 23.97 -18.57 -8.84
N GLY A 252 23.67 -17.31 -9.16
CA GLY A 252 22.77 -16.95 -10.27
C GLY A 252 21.29 -17.17 -9.97
N ALA A 253 20.89 -17.24 -8.69
CA ALA A 253 19.48 -17.29 -8.31
C ALA A 253 18.70 -16.08 -8.83
N ASN A 254 17.44 -16.32 -9.20
CA ASN A 254 16.52 -15.26 -9.62
C ASN A 254 16.04 -14.46 -8.39
N LEU A 255 16.61 -13.30 -8.16
CA LEU A 255 16.23 -12.40 -7.06
C LEU A 255 15.21 -11.32 -7.49
N THR A 256 14.71 -11.37 -8.73
CA THR A 256 13.72 -10.41 -9.26
C THR A 256 12.48 -10.24 -8.36
N PRO A 257 11.98 -11.28 -7.65
CA PRO A 257 10.83 -11.11 -6.76
C PRO A 257 11.12 -10.29 -5.50
N ALA A 258 12.38 -10.11 -5.11
CA ALA A 258 12.77 -9.31 -3.94
C ALA A 258 12.96 -7.83 -4.31
N THR A 259 12.75 -6.94 -3.34
CA THR A 259 12.93 -5.48 -3.51
C THR A 259 13.93 -4.88 -2.53
N GLN A 260 14.38 -5.66 -1.54
CA GLN A 260 15.30 -5.22 -0.50
C GLN A 260 16.17 -6.39 0.00
N LEU A 261 17.32 -6.05 0.57
CA LEU A 261 18.18 -6.96 1.32
C LEU A 261 17.93 -6.76 2.82
N GLU A 262 17.85 -7.85 3.57
CA GLU A 262 17.82 -7.85 5.03
C GLU A 262 18.96 -8.69 5.61
N PHE A 263 19.56 -8.25 6.69
CA PHE A 263 20.48 -9.04 7.51
C PHE A 263 20.58 -8.41 8.91
N TYR A 264 21.09 -9.16 9.87
CA TYR A 264 21.50 -8.62 11.16
C TYR A 264 23.00 -8.40 11.18
N ALA A 265 23.45 -7.32 11.82
CA ALA A 265 24.87 -7.10 12.10
C ALA A 265 25.09 -6.52 13.50
N LYS A 266 26.24 -6.86 14.09
CA LYS A 266 26.83 -6.15 15.24
C LYS A 266 28.35 -6.15 15.11
N ALA A 267 29.03 -5.26 15.80
CA ALA A 267 30.48 -5.16 15.79
C ALA A 267 31.08 -5.16 17.21
N SER A 268 32.40 -5.30 17.32
CA SER A 268 33.08 -5.10 18.61
C SER A 268 33.22 -3.61 18.97
N ASN A 269 33.22 -2.75 17.95
CA ASN A 269 33.34 -1.30 18.06
C ASN A 269 32.03 -0.63 17.65
N ASP A 270 31.77 0.57 18.17
CA ASP A 270 30.66 1.38 17.68
C ASP A 270 31.09 2.15 16.43
N ASN A 271 30.12 2.46 15.55
CA ASN A 271 30.31 3.09 14.26
C ASN A 271 31.18 2.28 13.27
N GLU A 272 31.10 0.95 13.35
CA GLU A 272 31.75 0.09 12.36
C GLU A 272 31.04 0.17 11.00
N ALA A 273 31.79 -0.08 9.93
CA ALA A 273 31.28 0.02 8.56
C ALA A 273 32.00 -0.92 7.59
N PHE A 274 31.32 -1.28 6.51
CA PHE A 274 31.84 -2.07 5.40
C PHE A 274 31.15 -1.68 4.08
N ARG A 275 31.76 -2.02 2.95
CA ARG A 275 31.12 -1.90 1.64
C ARG A 275 30.46 -3.21 1.27
N LEU A 276 29.23 -3.14 0.79
CA LEU A 276 28.53 -4.27 0.22
C LEU A 276 28.43 -4.12 -1.30
N THR A 277 28.80 -5.18 -2.02
CA THR A 277 28.81 -5.23 -3.47
C THR A 277 28.05 -6.44 -3.99
N PHE A 278 27.19 -6.22 -4.98
CA PHE A 278 26.55 -7.25 -5.78
C PHE A 278 27.12 -7.26 -7.19
N GLY A 279 27.54 -8.42 -7.70
CA GLY A 279 28.13 -8.56 -9.03
C GLY A 279 27.37 -9.51 -9.94
N SER A 280 27.45 -9.27 -11.26
CA SER A 280 27.07 -10.24 -12.30
C SER A 280 28.30 -10.85 -13.00
N ALA A 281 28.09 -11.92 -13.76
CA ALA A 281 29.12 -12.56 -14.58
C ALA A 281 29.71 -11.64 -15.68
N THR A 282 29.11 -10.47 -15.95
CA THR A 282 29.46 -9.56 -17.05
C THR A 282 30.17 -8.27 -16.58
N SER A 283 30.85 -8.31 -15.44
CA SER A 283 31.61 -7.18 -14.85
C SER A 283 30.75 -5.96 -14.49
N GLN A 284 29.53 -6.19 -14.01
CA GLN A 284 28.63 -5.14 -13.57
C GLN A 284 28.41 -5.25 -12.06
N TYR A 285 28.48 -4.13 -11.34
CA TYR A 285 28.41 -4.13 -9.89
C TYR A 285 27.45 -3.07 -9.35
N GLN A 286 26.75 -3.42 -8.28
CA GLN A 286 26.00 -2.50 -7.46
C GLN A 286 26.63 -2.42 -6.08
N VAL A 287 26.84 -1.21 -5.55
CA VAL A 287 27.59 -1.00 -4.31
C VAL A 287 26.81 -0.13 -3.32
N ILE A 288 27.04 -0.34 -2.03
CA ILE A 288 26.57 0.55 -0.97
C ILE A 288 27.54 0.47 0.20
N ASN A 289 27.80 1.59 0.88
CA ASN A 289 28.51 1.57 2.15
C ASN A 289 27.51 1.43 3.30
N ILE A 290 27.70 0.41 4.13
CA ILE A 290 26.93 0.18 5.35
C ILE A 290 27.75 0.67 6.53
N GLY A 291 27.20 1.56 7.34
CA GLY A 291 27.88 2.09 8.52
C GLY A 291 26.94 2.26 9.71
N GLY A 292 27.49 2.75 10.83
CA GLY A 292 26.72 2.92 12.07
C GLY A 292 26.42 1.61 12.78
N ILE A 293 27.23 0.58 12.53
CA ILE A 293 27.10 -0.72 13.20
C ILE A 293 27.65 -0.57 14.61
N SER A 294 26.84 -0.97 15.59
CA SER A 294 27.10 -0.85 17.02
C SER A 294 27.46 -2.20 17.64
N LYS A 295 27.74 -2.17 18.93
CA LYS A 295 27.94 -3.39 19.73
C LYS A 295 26.69 -4.26 19.92
N SER A 296 25.51 -3.72 19.63
CA SER A 296 24.24 -4.44 19.73
C SER A 296 23.80 -4.93 18.36
N TRP A 297 23.10 -6.07 18.32
CA TRP A 297 22.48 -6.56 17.09
C TRP A 297 21.51 -5.53 16.53
N GLN A 298 21.73 -5.18 15.26
CA GLN A 298 20.87 -4.29 14.49
C GLN A 298 20.40 -5.05 13.26
N LYS A 299 19.10 -4.93 12.95
CA LYS A 299 18.56 -5.37 11.67
C LYS A 299 18.79 -4.27 10.63
N PHE A 300 19.45 -4.61 9.55
CA PHE A 300 19.60 -3.77 8.37
C PHE A 300 18.58 -4.21 7.33
N THR A 301 17.80 -3.27 6.82
CA THR A 301 16.88 -3.46 5.69
C THR A 301 17.22 -2.42 4.65
N ILE A 302 17.75 -2.86 3.50
CA ILE A 302 18.31 -2.00 2.47
C ILE A 302 17.52 -2.20 1.18
N PRO A 303 16.68 -1.23 0.80
CA PRO A 303 16.04 -1.22 -0.51
C PRO A 303 17.08 -1.29 -1.63
N PHE A 304 16.80 -2.10 -2.65
CA PHE A 304 17.69 -2.27 -3.80
C PHE A 304 17.96 -0.98 -4.58
N ASN A 305 17.07 0.01 -4.49
CA ASN A 305 17.26 1.32 -5.11
C ASN A 305 18.22 2.25 -4.35
N ASN A 306 18.72 1.84 -3.18
CA ASN A 306 19.76 2.56 -2.44
C ASN A 306 21.18 2.17 -2.87
N PHE A 307 21.33 1.15 -3.72
CA PHE A 307 22.64 0.77 -4.24
C PHE A 307 23.03 1.67 -5.41
N ASP A 308 24.26 2.15 -5.40
CA ASP A 308 24.86 2.87 -6.51
C ASP A 308 25.28 1.89 -7.60
N GLN A 309 24.98 2.21 -8.86
CA GLN A 309 25.40 1.39 -10.00
C GLN A 309 26.80 1.80 -10.49
N ILE A 310 27.72 0.84 -10.55
CA ILE A 310 29.04 1.02 -11.14
C ILE A 310 29.15 0.10 -12.35
N VAL A 311 29.27 0.72 -13.54
CA VAL A 311 29.44 0.02 -14.81
C VAL A 311 30.88 0.19 -15.28
N THR A 312 31.67 -0.89 -15.33
CA THR A 312 32.99 -0.86 -15.96
C THR A 312 32.85 -1.14 -17.45
N SER A 313 32.95 -0.07 -18.26
CA SER A 313 33.14 -0.01 -19.72
C SER A 313 32.25 -0.89 -20.64
N GLY A 314 31.47 -0.23 -21.50
CA GLY A 314 30.94 -0.82 -22.74
C GLY A 314 29.68 -1.71 -22.63
N ALA A 315 29.26 -2.07 -21.42
CA ALA A 315 28.02 -2.82 -21.19
C ALA A 315 26.88 -1.89 -20.70
N ALA A 316 25.64 -2.13 -21.13
CA ALA A 316 24.47 -1.47 -20.54
C ALA A 316 24.33 -1.95 -19.08
N GLY A 317 24.36 -1.04 -18.10
CA GLY A 317 24.39 -1.36 -16.67
C GLY A 317 23.27 -2.31 -16.22
N LEU A 318 23.45 -2.96 -15.06
CA LEU A 318 22.44 -3.89 -14.50
C LEU A 318 21.11 -3.17 -14.31
N THR A 319 20.11 -3.47 -15.14
CA THR A 319 18.73 -3.04 -14.92
C THR A 319 18.04 -3.94 -13.90
N GLY A 320 18.65 -4.12 -12.71
CA GLY A 320 18.07 -4.85 -11.58
C GLY A 320 18.91 -6.00 -11.02
N PHE A 321 18.30 -6.79 -10.11
CA PHE A 321 18.91 -7.88 -9.34
C PHE A 321 18.66 -9.28 -9.92
N SER A 322 18.34 -9.39 -11.21
CA SER A 322 17.76 -10.63 -11.77
C SER A 322 18.68 -11.86 -11.74
N TYR A 323 20.01 -11.71 -11.79
CA TYR A 323 20.97 -12.82 -11.74
C TYR A 323 22.27 -12.40 -11.05
N VAL A 324 22.21 -12.23 -9.73
CA VAL A 324 23.39 -11.91 -8.92
C VAL A 324 24.27 -13.15 -8.77
N THR A 325 25.54 -13.04 -9.14
CA THR A 325 26.53 -14.13 -9.05
C THR A 325 27.55 -13.89 -7.92
N ALA A 326 27.57 -12.71 -7.31
CA ALA A 326 28.47 -12.40 -6.20
C ALA A 326 27.78 -11.51 -5.15
N PHE A 327 27.92 -11.86 -3.88
CA PHE A 327 27.66 -11.04 -2.70
C PHE A 327 29.00 -10.83 -2.00
N VAL A 328 29.49 -9.60 -1.96
CA VAL A 328 30.83 -9.28 -1.45
C VAL A 328 30.74 -8.22 -0.38
N MET A 329 31.32 -8.50 0.78
CA MET A 329 31.52 -7.51 1.84
C MET A 329 32.99 -7.17 1.92
N ALA A 330 33.32 -5.90 1.77
CA ALA A 330 34.68 -5.41 1.71
C ALA A 330 34.98 -4.39 2.81
N PHE A 331 36.21 -4.44 3.30
CA PHE A 331 36.77 -3.55 4.30
C PHE A 331 37.93 -2.79 3.68
N ALA A 332 37.90 -1.47 3.83
CA ALA A 332 38.92 -0.55 3.36
C ALA A 332 39.17 0.53 4.42
N PRO A 333 40.39 1.12 4.50
CA PRO A 333 40.73 2.11 5.51
C PRO A 333 39.88 3.39 5.43
N SER A 334 39.29 3.66 4.26
CA SER A 334 38.38 4.79 4.04
C SER A 334 36.93 4.51 4.43
N ILE A 335 36.63 3.31 4.92
CA ILE A 335 35.27 2.85 5.20
C ILE A 335 35.16 2.39 6.66
N SER A 336 36.04 1.48 7.08
CA SER A 336 35.99 0.85 8.40
C SER A 336 36.96 1.48 9.39
N VAL A 337 36.83 1.16 10.68
CA VAL A 337 37.69 1.71 11.75
C VAL A 337 39.11 1.11 11.79
N GLY A 338 39.56 0.49 10.69
CA GLY A 338 40.88 -0.11 10.53
C GLY A 338 40.91 -1.61 10.81
N SER A 339 40.51 -2.07 12.00
CA SER A 339 40.43 -3.49 12.33
C SER A 339 39.38 -3.78 13.39
N GLY A 340 38.76 -4.97 13.35
CA GLY A 340 37.70 -5.32 14.30
C GLY A 340 37.10 -6.70 14.07
N ASN A 341 36.10 -7.02 14.90
CA ASN A 341 35.21 -8.15 14.65
C ASN A 341 33.81 -7.64 14.31
N LEU A 342 33.22 -8.25 13.29
CA LEU A 342 31.85 -8.04 12.83
C LEU A 342 31.12 -9.38 12.89
N TRP A 343 29.90 -9.40 13.40
CA TRP A 343 29.01 -10.56 13.32
C TRP A 343 27.89 -10.26 12.34
N LEU A 344 27.52 -11.26 11.55
CA LEU A 344 26.44 -11.21 10.58
C LEU A 344 25.54 -12.41 10.72
N ASP A 345 24.26 -12.19 10.53
CA ASP A 345 23.26 -13.23 10.69
C ASP A 345 22.06 -13.01 9.76
N ASP A 346 21.41 -14.11 9.38
CA ASP A 346 20.15 -14.19 8.64
C ASP A 346 20.07 -13.28 7.39
N ILE A 347 20.96 -13.52 6.42
CA ILE A 347 21.02 -12.72 5.17
C ILE A 347 19.89 -13.17 4.23
N ARG A 348 18.95 -12.27 3.95
CA ARG A 348 17.75 -12.53 3.13
C ARG A 348 17.54 -11.48 2.07
N PHE A 349 17.09 -11.90 0.90
CA PHE A 349 16.46 -11.01 -0.06
C PHE A 349 14.95 -11.07 0.17
N THR A 350 14.36 -9.94 0.49
CA THR A 350 12.93 -9.87 0.79
C THR A 350 12.22 -8.89 -0.14
N ALA A 351 10.92 -9.09 -0.31
CA ALA A 351 10.03 -7.98 -0.61
C ALA A 351 9.10 -7.87 0.59
N PRO A 352 8.86 -6.65 1.12
CA PRO A 352 7.87 -6.49 2.15
C PRO A 352 6.59 -7.12 1.63
N ALA A 353 5.91 -7.91 2.49
CA ALA A 353 4.53 -8.26 2.21
C ALA A 353 3.84 -6.96 1.85
N ALA A 354 3.27 -6.87 0.65
CA ALA A 354 2.42 -5.75 0.34
C ALA A 354 1.41 -5.72 1.48
N SER A 355 1.31 -4.58 2.18
CA SER A 355 0.30 -4.41 3.22
C SER A 355 -1.00 -4.92 2.62
N SER A 356 -1.64 -5.90 3.27
CA SER A 356 -3.05 -6.18 3.02
C SER A 356 -3.81 -4.92 3.42
N GLY A 357 -3.83 -3.97 2.50
CA GLY A 357 -4.63 -2.77 2.55
C GLY A 357 -5.59 -2.91 1.39
N ASP A 358 -6.88 -2.88 1.70
CA ASP A 358 -7.88 -2.71 0.66
C ASP A 358 -7.63 -1.33 0.02
N PHE A 359 -7.34 -1.32 -1.29
CA PHE A 359 -7.22 -0.09 -2.06
C PHE A 359 -8.16 -0.13 -3.26
N LYS A 360 -8.82 0.99 -3.50
CA LYS A 360 -9.66 1.21 -4.67
C LYS A 360 -8.77 1.68 -5.80
N THR A 361 -8.67 0.94 -6.89
CA THR A 361 -8.08 1.50 -8.10
C THR A 361 -9.09 2.47 -8.69
N ILE A 362 -8.72 3.75 -8.81
CA ILE A 362 -9.56 4.76 -9.45
C ILE A 362 -9.31 4.74 -10.96
N ASP A 363 -8.06 4.57 -11.38
CA ASP A 363 -7.66 4.40 -12.78
C ASP A 363 -6.32 3.66 -12.86
N ALA A 364 -6.24 2.60 -13.67
CA ALA A 364 -4.97 1.90 -13.88
C ALA A 364 -4.06 2.54 -14.92
N MET A 365 -4.54 3.56 -15.64
CA MET A 365 -3.85 4.28 -16.72
C MET A 365 -3.54 3.41 -17.95
N GLU A 366 -4.36 2.39 -18.15
CA GLU A 366 -4.21 1.39 -19.21
C GLU A 366 -4.97 1.75 -20.49
N GLU A 367 -5.75 2.83 -20.51
CA GLU A 367 -6.56 3.20 -21.67
C GLU A 367 -5.69 3.41 -22.93
N PRO A 368 -6.13 2.91 -24.11
CA PRO A 368 -5.49 3.26 -25.37
C PRO A 368 -5.71 4.75 -25.65
N VAL A 369 -4.63 5.53 -25.69
CA VAL A 369 -4.65 7.00 -25.85
C VAL A 369 -4.87 7.43 -27.32
N SER A 370 -5.81 6.76 -27.98
CA SER A 370 -6.35 7.20 -29.27
C SER A 370 -7.45 8.22 -29.03
N PRO A 371 -7.51 9.36 -29.76
CA PRO A 371 -8.53 10.39 -29.57
C PRO A 371 -9.97 9.89 -29.67
N ALA A 372 -10.20 8.74 -30.29
CA ALA A 372 -11.52 8.12 -30.42
C ALA A 372 -11.90 7.19 -29.26
N LEU A 373 -10.95 6.82 -28.38
CA LEU A 373 -11.13 5.75 -27.40
C LEU A 373 -10.72 6.12 -25.96
N THR A 374 -10.00 7.24 -25.75
CA THR A 374 -9.60 7.67 -24.40
C THR A 374 -10.63 8.60 -23.76
N THR A 375 -10.80 8.46 -22.44
CA THR A 375 -11.62 9.34 -21.60
C THR A 375 -10.81 10.51 -20.99
N TRP A 376 -9.53 10.61 -21.33
CA TRP A 376 -8.62 11.65 -20.88
C TRP A 376 -8.62 12.86 -21.82
N GLU A 377 -8.75 14.05 -21.23
CA GLU A 377 -8.77 15.33 -21.92
C GLU A 377 -7.54 16.19 -21.56
N ALA A 378 -7.13 17.05 -22.51
CA ALA A 378 -6.09 18.06 -22.28
C ALA A 378 -6.76 19.39 -22.00
N ALA A 379 -6.26 20.08 -20.97
CA ALA A 379 -6.48 21.51 -20.86
C ALA A 379 -5.15 22.22 -20.57
N TYR A 380 -4.93 23.34 -21.24
CA TYR A 380 -3.72 24.14 -21.13
C TYR A 380 -4.02 25.59 -21.51
N ASP A 381 -3.24 26.53 -21.01
CA ASP A 381 -3.38 27.95 -21.35
C ASP A 381 -2.86 28.24 -22.77
N VAL A 382 -3.34 29.30 -23.42
CA VAL A 382 -3.12 29.62 -24.85
C VAL A 382 -1.65 29.72 -25.29
N SER A 383 -0.72 29.92 -24.35
CA SER A 383 0.73 29.99 -24.57
C SER A 383 1.50 28.77 -24.04
N SER A 384 0.80 27.69 -23.72
CA SER A 384 1.35 26.41 -23.27
C SER A 384 0.93 25.27 -24.19
N PHE A 385 1.70 24.17 -24.16
CA PHE A 385 1.45 22.99 -24.98
C PHE A 385 1.37 21.77 -24.08
N ALA A 386 0.36 20.92 -24.31
CA ALA A 386 0.28 19.58 -23.75
C ALA A 386 -0.11 18.57 -24.83
N SER A 387 0.61 17.45 -24.92
CA SER A 387 0.22 16.30 -25.74
C SER A 387 0.24 15.01 -24.94
N PHE A 388 -0.64 14.07 -25.30
CA PHE A 388 -0.74 12.78 -24.64
C PHE A 388 -0.35 11.62 -25.52
N SER A 389 0.16 10.59 -24.85
CA SER A 389 0.43 9.30 -25.45
C SER A 389 0.31 8.22 -24.38
N GLY A 390 -0.16 7.03 -24.76
CA GLY A 390 0.03 5.84 -23.93
C GLY A 390 1.46 5.36 -24.11
N VAL A 391 2.16 5.07 -23.02
CA VAL A 391 3.53 4.55 -23.06
C VAL A 391 3.52 3.08 -22.64
N ALA A 392 4.22 2.22 -23.39
CA ALA A 392 4.28 0.78 -23.12
C ALA A 392 5.13 0.39 -21.88
N ASP A 393 5.88 1.34 -21.32
CA ASP A 393 6.77 1.16 -20.16
C ASP A 393 6.11 1.62 -18.84
N GLY A 394 4.84 1.24 -18.63
CA GLY A 394 4.17 1.40 -17.33
C GLY A 394 4.86 0.58 -16.22
N VAL A 395 4.56 0.88 -14.95
CA VAL A 395 4.91 0.01 -13.81
C VAL A 395 4.27 -1.37 -14.00
N SER A 396 3.11 -1.38 -14.60
CA SER A 396 2.45 -2.55 -15.18
C SER A 396 1.77 -2.12 -16.45
N GLY A 397 1.90 -2.87 -17.53
CA GLY A 397 1.21 -2.54 -18.78
C GLY A 397 1.56 -1.15 -19.31
N ARG A 398 0.54 -0.36 -19.63
CA ARG A 398 0.67 1.00 -20.14
C ARG A 398 0.56 2.03 -19.03
N ALA A 399 1.13 3.21 -19.28
CA ALA A 399 0.90 4.39 -18.45
C ALA A 399 0.42 5.57 -19.29
N LEU A 400 -0.31 6.47 -18.64
CA LEU A 400 -0.72 7.74 -19.24
C LEU A 400 0.43 8.74 -19.15
N ARG A 401 0.83 9.29 -20.28
CA ARG A 401 1.89 10.30 -20.36
C ARG A 401 1.37 11.62 -20.89
N MET A 402 1.67 12.70 -20.17
CA MET A 402 1.58 14.08 -20.61
C MET A 402 2.98 14.62 -20.92
N THR A 403 3.19 15.11 -22.14
CA THR A 403 4.35 15.93 -22.49
C THR A 403 3.91 17.39 -22.49
N TYR A 404 4.63 18.26 -21.79
CA TYR A 404 4.24 19.65 -21.61
C TYR A 404 5.37 20.65 -21.90
N SER A 405 4.98 21.86 -22.32
CA SER A 405 5.82 23.05 -22.41
C SER A 405 5.04 24.25 -21.88
N LEU A 406 5.58 24.95 -20.88
CA LEU A 406 4.94 25.99 -20.08
C LEU A 406 5.65 27.34 -20.29
N SER A 407 4.86 28.39 -20.43
CA SER A 407 5.28 29.79 -20.37
C SER A 407 5.05 30.36 -18.96
N ASP A 408 5.50 31.58 -18.68
CA ASP A 408 5.30 32.20 -17.35
C ASP A 408 3.80 32.36 -17.06
N GLY A 409 3.36 31.91 -15.89
CA GLY A 409 1.95 31.97 -15.46
C GLY A 409 1.03 30.89 -16.04
N THR A 410 1.53 29.95 -16.85
CA THR A 410 0.70 28.95 -17.55
C THR A 410 0.69 27.58 -16.88
N TYR A 411 -0.33 26.77 -17.18
CA TYR A 411 -0.46 25.38 -16.74
C TYR A 411 -0.69 24.41 -17.91
N ALA A 412 -0.32 23.15 -17.70
CA ALA A 412 -0.73 22.03 -18.52
C ALA A 412 -1.39 20.97 -17.64
N THR A 413 -2.56 20.47 -18.02
CA THR A 413 -3.28 19.47 -17.23
C THR A 413 -3.80 18.32 -18.07
N MET A 414 -3.75 17.13 -17.49
CA MET A 414 -4.58 16.00 -17.91
C MET A 414 -5.79 15.91 -17.00
N VAL A 415 -6.96 15.76 -17.61
CA VAL A 415 -8.26 15.75 -16.94
C VAL A 415 -8.94 14.43 -17.26
N ARG A 416 -9.52 13.80 -16.23
CA ARG A 416 -10.45 12.70 -16.44
C ARG A 416 -11.77 13.04 -15.77
N LYS A 417 -12.85 12.91 -16.54
CA LYS A 417 -14.22 13.03 -16.05
C LYS A 417 -14.77 11.62 -15.85
N PHE A 418 -15.28 11.34 -14.67
CA PHE A 418 -15.82 10.03 -14.29
C PHE A 418 -16.79 10.18 -13.13
N TYR A 419 -17.51 9.12 -12.78
CA TYR A 419 -18.28 9.08 -11.53
C TYR A 419 -17.72 7.97 -10.66
N VAL A 420 -16.81 8.31 -9.75
CA VAL A 420 -16.12 7.34 -8.89
C VAL A 420 -16.37 7.69 -7.43
N ASN A 421 -16.87 6.70 -6.68
CA ASN A 421 -17.03 6.80 -5.23
C ASN A 421 -15.70 6.47 -4.52
N ALA A 422 -14.94 7.46 -4.09
CA ALA A 422 -13.72 7.33 -3.29
C ALA A 422 -13.94 7.58 -1.78
N SER A 423 -15.16 7.45 -1.27
CA SER A 423 -15.54 7.89 0.09
C SER A 423 -14.87 7.19 1.26
N LEU A 424 -14.24 6.04 1.01
CA LEU A 424 -13.48 5.28 2.00
C LEU A 424 -11.98 5.60 1.95
N ALA A 425 -11.56 6.51 1.06
CA ALA A 425 -10.18 6.96 0.99
C ALA A 425 -9.93 8.07 2.01
N ASP A 426 -8.78 8.01 2.67
CA ASP A 426 -8.23 9.16 3.39
C ASP A 426 -7.03 9.76 2.66
N ALA A 427 -6.56 9.08 1.60
CA ALA A 427 -5.47 9.53 0.76
C ALA A 427 -5.65 9.05 -0.68
N ILE A 428 -5.03 9.76 -1.59
CA ILE A 428 -4.92 9.42 -3.00
C ILE A 428 -3.50 8.95 -3.27
N ARG A 429 -3.32 7.82 -3.96
CA ARG A 429 -2.01 7.26 -4.29
C ARG A 429 -1.86 7.08 -5.79
N PHE A 430 -0.67 7.32 -6.32
CA PHE A 430 -0.33 6.92 -7.68
C PHE A 430 1.18 6.74 -7.88
N LYS A 431 1.53 6.01 -8.94
CA LYS A 431 2.89 5.97 -9.46
C LYS A 431 3.09 7.12 -10.43
N TYR A 432 4.25 7.74 -10.38
CA TYR A 432 4.60 8.82 -11.31
C TYR A 432 6.04 8.74 -11.76
N LYS A 433 6.29 9.23 -12.96
CA LYS A 433 7.62 9.38 -13.55
C LYS A 433 7.69 10.73 -14.25
N THR A 434 8.72 11.51 -13.97
CA THR A 434 8.94 12.81 -14.61
C THR A 434 10.31 12.88 -15.26
N SER A 435 10.39 13.65 -16.34
CA SER A 435 11.65 14.07 -16.94
C SER A 435 11.59 15.57 -17.17
N GLY A 436 12.29 16.34 -16.33
CA GLY A 436 12.59 17.75 -16.64
C GLY A 436 13.77 17.82 -17.59
N ALA A 437 13.74 18.71 -18.58
CA ALA A 437 14.99 19.08 -19.26
C ALA A 437 15.85 19.88 -18.26
N LEU A 438 17.07 19.42 -18.00
CA LEU A 438 18.06 20.17 -17.23
C LEU A 438 18.46 21.41 -18.04
N THR A 439 17.99 22.59 -17.63
CA THR A 439 18.68 23.83 -18.02
C THR A 439 19.82 24.04 -17.03
N SER A 440 21.06 23.92 -17.51
CA SER A 440 22.26 24.37 -16.79
C SER A 440 22.64 23.57 -15.52
N GLY A 441 22.35 22.27 -15.47
CA GLY A 441 22.84 21.39 -14.38
C GLY A 441 22.16 21.55 -13.03
N VAL A 442 21.14 22.41 -12.91
CA VAL A 442 20.24 22.49 -11.76
C VAL A 442 18.93 21.79 -12.13
N ALA A 443 18.38 20.97 -11.23
CA ALA A 443 17.11 20.28 -11.46
C ALA A 443 16.00 21.34 -11.66
N ALA A 444 15.45 21.43 -12.87
CA ALA A 444 14.30 22.28 -13.15
C ALA A 444 13.11 21.82 -12.30
N LEU A 445 12.66 22.69 -11.38
CA LEU A 445 11.54 22.41 -10.48
C LEU A 445 10.25 22.94 -11.09
N ASN A 446 9.21 22.11 -11.11
CA ASN A 446 7.85 22.55 -11.43
C ASN A 446 6.97 22.48 -10.17
N THR A 447 5.80 23.11 -10.21
CA THR A 447 4.76 22.86 -9.22
C THR A 447 3.80 21.83 -9.78
N PHE A 448 3.55 20.78 -9.01
CA PHE A 448 2.52 19.79 -9.33
C PHE A 448 1.28 20.10 -8.49
N GLU A 449 0.12 20.23 -9.14
CA GLU A 449 -1.18 20.31 -8.49
C GLU A 449 -2.03 19.11 -8.84
N PHE A 450 -2.64 18.52 -7.82
CA PHE A 450 -3.65 17.49 -7.99
C PHE A 450 -5.01 18.04 -7.57
N HIS A 451 -6.01 17.90 -8.43
CA HIS A 451 -7.35 18.43 -8.20
C HIS A 451 -8.39 17.32 -8.20
N VAL A 452 -9.43 17.51 -7.38
CA VAL A 452 -10.63 16.65 -7.33
C VAL A 452 -11.87 17.53 -7.27
N LEU A 453 -12.88 17.17 -8.07
CA LEU A 453 -14.18 17.82 -8.09
C LEU A 453 -15.27 16.78 -7.89
N ASP A 454 -16.25 17.08 -7.05
CA ASP A 454 -17.44 16.24 -6.88
C ASP A 454 -18.62 16.71 -7.73
N LYS A 455 -19.71 15.95 -7.67
CA LYS A 455 -20.90 16.14 -8.51
C LYS A 455 -21.50 17.54 -8.38
N ASP A 456 -21.57 18.12 -7.19
CA ASP A 456 -22.14 19.45 -6.99
C ASP A 456 -21.19 20.59 -7.40
N GLY A 457 -19.90 20.29 -7.61
CA GLY A 457 -18.92 21.28 -8.08
C GLY A 457 -18.01 21.80 -7.00
N THR A 458 -18.03 21.19 -5.82
CA THR A 458 -17.04 21.40 -4.79
C THR A 458 -15.68 20.89 -5.27
N HIS A 459 -14.68 21.78 -5.25
CA HIS A 459 -13.37 21.61 -5.86
C HIS A 459 -12.30 21.76 -4.80
N TYR A 460 -11.45 20.75 -4.68
CA TYR A 460 -10.32 20.73 -3.77
C TYR A 460 -9.02 20.46 -4.53
N LYS A 461 -7.90 20.97 -4.02
CA LYS A 461 -6.58 20.74 -4.62
C LYS A 461 -5.47 20.52 -3.59
N ARG A 462 -4.43 19.80 -3.99
CA ARG A 462 -3.15 19.70 -3.27
C ARG A 462 -2.03 20.16 -4.19
N ALA A 463 -1.29 21.19 -3.76
CA ALA A 463 -0.11 21.69 -4.46
C ALA A 463 1.18 21.18 -3.81
N LEU A 464 2.11 20.70 -4.64
CA LEU A 464 3.47 20.32 -4.26
C LEU A 464 4.46 21.21 -5.03
N THR A 465 5.00 22.22 -4.34
CA THR A 465 6.05 23.09 -4.86
C THR A 465 7.39 22.35 -4.87
N GLY A 466 8.25 22.61 -5.86
CA GLY A 466 9.55 21.95 -5.92
C GLY A 466 9.47 20.49 -6.38
N PHE A 467 8.47 20.14 -7.18
CA PHE A 467 8.25 18.78 -7.67
C PHE A 467 9.36 18.41 -8.67
N ALA A 468 10.36 17.66 -8.19
CA ALA A 468 11.59 17.37 -8.91
C ALA A 468 11.43 16.28 -9.99
N SER A 469 12.36 16.30 -10.96
CA SER A 469 12.53 15.24 -11.95
C SER A 469 12.83 13.90 -11.26
N THR A 470 12.15 12.83 -11.65
CA THR A 470 12.49 11.48 -11.17
C THR A 470 13.61 10.82 -11.99
N ALA A 471 14.23 11.57 -12.91
CA ALA A 471 15.23 11.08 -13.86
C ALA A 471 14.74 9.86 -14.66
N GLY A 472 13.43 9.81 -14.94
CA GLY A 472 12.83 8.69 -15.65
C GLY A 472 12.62 7.42 -14.82
N THR A 473 12.74 7.48 -13.49
CA THR A 473 12.41 6.36 -12.58
C THR A 473 10.99 6.50 -12.05
N TRP A 474 10.25 5.40 -11.92
CA TRP A 474 8.93 5.39 -11.28
C TRP A 474 9.05 5.62 -9.77
N LYS A 475 8.26 6.55 -9.24
CA LYS A 475 8.12 6.86 -7.81
C LYS A 475 6.66 6.72 -7.40
N THR A 476 6.39 6.64 -6.10
CA THR A 476 5.02 6.58 -5.57
C THR A 476 4.73 7.89 -4.86
N LEU A 477 3.60 8.51 -5.17
CA LEU A 477 3.08 9.67 -4.46
C LEU A 477 1.84 9.26 -3.69
N VAL A 478 1.75 9.67 -2.43
CA VAL A 478 0.57 9.53 -1.57
C VAL A 478 0.18 10.92 -1.09
N LEU A 479 -1.05 11.33 -1.35
CA LEU A 479 -1.61 12.64 -1.05
C LEU A 479 -2.76 12.45 -0.05
N PRO A 480 -2.53 12.67 1.25
CA PRO A 480 -3.61 12.63 2.23
C PRO A 480 -4.69 13.67 1.89
N LEU A 481 -5.96 13.26 1.87
CA LEU A 481 -7.08 14.12 1.51
C LEU A 481 -7.24 15.30 2.47
N LYS A 482 -6.85 15.12 3.74
CA LYS A 482 -6.78 16.19 4.74
C LYS A 482 -5.82 17.34 4.39
N GLU A 483 -4.87 17.11 3.48
CA GLU A 483 -3.93 18.14 3.03
C GLU A 483 -4.47 18.94 1.84
N PHE A 484 -5.63 18.57 1.31
CA PHE A 484 -6.24 19.29 0.20
C PHE A 484 -6.87 20.58 0.72
N SER A 485 -6.71 21.63 -0.07
CA SER A 485 -7.31 22.94 0.17
C SER A 485 -8.49 23.13 -0.76
N GLN A 486 -9.59 23.64 -0.21
CA GLN A 486 -10.75 24.02 -0.99
C GLN A 486 -10.39 25.14 -1.98
N VAL A 487 -10.89 25.02 -3.20
CA VAL A 487 -10.75 26.01 -4.29
C VAL A 487 -12.09 26.72 -4.52
N SER A 488 -13.18 25.97 -4.62
CA SER A 488 -14.54 26.51 -4.81
C SER A 488 -15.61 25.52 -4.34
N GLY A 489 -16.87 25.95 -4.29
CA GLY A 489 -18.02 25.14 -3.85
C GLY A 489 -18.21 25.18 -2.33
N ASP A 490 -18.69 24.09 -1.74
CA ASP A 490 -18.93 24.00 -0.30
C ASP A 490 -17.73 23.41 0.48
N SER A 491 -17.83 23.37 1.81
CA SER A 491 -16.74 22.91 2.68
C SER A 491 -16.64 21.38 2.81
N SER A 492 -17.40 20.61 2.05
CA SER A 492 -17.53 19.16 2.21
C SER A 492 -17.36 18.45 0.86
N LEU A 493 -16.12 18.14 0.49
CA LEU A 493 -15.84 17.30 -0.68
C LEU A 493 -16.54 15.93 -0.57
N ASP A 494 -17.57 15.68 -1.38
CA ASP A 494 -18.28 14.41 -1.42
C ASP A 494 -17.53 13.41 -2.30
N LEU A 495 -16.59 12.71 -1.66
CA LEU A 495 -15.84 11.63 -2.27
C LEU A 495 -16.73 10.51 -2.83
N ARG A 496 -18.01 10.38 -2.44
CA ARG A 496 -18.92 9.37 -3.03
C ARG A 496 -19.23 9.63 -4.49
N LYS A 497 -19.07 10.87 -4.94
CA LYS A 497 -19.51 11.32 -6.25
C LYS A 497 -18.46 12.22 -6.89
N LEU A 498 -17.20 11.79 -6.90
CA LEU A 498 -16.17 12.49 -7.67
C LEU A 498 -16.58 12.48 -9.14
N LYS A 499 -16.68 13.68 -9.73
CA LYS A 499 -17.03 13.87 -11.14
C LYS A 499 -15.81 14.08 -12.03
N GLU A 500 -14.70 14.54 -11.44
CA GLU A 500 -13.51 14.91 -12.20
C GLU A 500 -12.24 14.90 -11.34
N MET A 501 -11.12 14.55 -11.97
CA MET A 501 -9.78 14.71 -11.42
C MET A 501 -8.85 15.41 -12.40
N ARG A 502 -7.81 16.06 -11.88
CA ARG A 502 -6.79 16.71 -12.70
C ARG A 502 -5.38 16.50 -12.16
N PHE A 503 -4.44 16.18 -13.06
CA PHE A 503 -3.01 16.27 -12.80
C PHE A 503 -2.47 17.47 -13.55
N THR A 504 -2.08 18.51 -12.81
CA THR A 504 -1.73 19.81 -13.36
C THR A 504 -0.26 20.12 -13.08
N MET A 505 0.47 20.52 -14.11
CA MET A 505 1.83 21.04 -14.02
C MET A 505 1.80 22.55 -14.21
N LEU A 506 2.36 23.29 -13.26
CA LEU A 506 2.54 24.74 -13.33
C LEU A 506 4.03 25.07 -13.36
N LYS A 507 4.36 26.13 -14.09
CA LYS A 507 5.74 26.63 -14.18
C LYS A 507 6.17 27.21 -12.84
N SER A 508 7.30 26.71 -12.32
CA SER A 508 8.14 27.42 -11.34
C SER A 508 9.49 27.73 -11.99
N ASP A 509 10.57 27.04 -11.63
CA ASP A 509 11.89 27.21 -12.26
C ASP A 509 12.02 26.47 -13.60
N GLY A 510 11.24 25.40 -13.79
CA GLY A 510 11.16 24.61 -15.02
C GLY A 510 10.07 25.04 -15.98
N GLY A 511 10.21 24.71 -17.26
CA GLY A 511 9.27 25.13 -18.32
C GLY A 511 8.91 24.08 -19.35
N LYS A 512 9.43 22.85 -19.27
CA LYS A 512 9.06 21.75 -20.17
C LYS A 512 9.43 20.40 -19.59
N GLY A 513 8.67 19.36 -19.93
CA GLY A 513 8.98 18.02 -19.46
C GLY A 513 7.90 16.99 -19.77
N ILE A 514 8.01 15.87 -19.09
CA ILE A 514 7.05 14.77 -19.13
C ILE A 514 6.55 14.53 -17.70
N LEU A 515 5.25 14.24 -17.59
CA LEU A 515 4.64 13.58 -16.44
C LEU A 515 3.95 12.31 -16.96
N ALA A 516 4.44 11.15 -16.52
CA ALA A 516 3.75 9.89 -16.69
C ALA A 516 3.13 9.46 -15.35
N VAL A 517 1.91 8.95 -15.39
CA VAL A 517 1.14 8.50 -14.23
C VAL A 517 0.63 7.09 -14.49
N ASP A 518 0.65 6.26 -13.45
CA ASP A 518 0.21 4.87 -13.47
C ASP A 518 -0.36 4.50 -12.09
N GLN A 519 -1.18 3.45 -12.01
CA GLN A 519 -1.74 2.89 -10.76
C GLN A 519 -2.37 3.95 -9.86
N PHE A 520 -3.33 4.71 -10.38
CA PHE A 520 -4.05 5.73 -9.64
C PHE A 520 -5.13 5.13 -8.75
N GLU A 521 -5.05 5.39 -7.45
CA GLU A 521 -5.73 4.64 -6.41
C GLU A 521 -6.25 5.57 -5.31
N ALA A 522 -7.43 5.24 -4.80
CA ALA A 522 -7.95 5.71 -3.53
C ALA A 522 -7.54 4.70 -2.46
N VAL A 523 -6.83 5.16 -1.44
CA VAL A 523 -6.37 4.31 -0.36
C VAL A 523 -7.01 4.79 0.94
N ALA A 524 -7.50 3.86 1.77
CA ALA A 524 -7.61 4.15 3.19
C ALA A 524 -6.24 4.64 3.64
N SER A 525 -6.16 5.68 4.47
CA SER A 525 -4.85 6.14 4.93
C SER A 525 -4.15 4.91 5.49
N PRO A 526 -2.92 4.56 5.06
CA PRO A 526 -2.10 3.80 5.97
C PRO A 526 -2.12 4.63 7.25
N LYS A 527 -2.66 4.09 8.36
CA LYS A 527 -2.34 4.62 9.70
C LYS A 527 -0.85 4.86 9.63
N LEU A 528 -0.40 6.12 9.66
CA LEU A 528 0.95 6.53 9.26
C LEU A 528 1.99 5.41 9.44
N THR A 529 2.21 4.60 8.42
CA THR A 529 3.42 3.80 8.27
C THR A 529 4.26 4.54 7.24
N GLN A 530 4.52 5.82 7.54
CA GLN A 530 5.66 6.47 6.95
C GLN A 530 6.88 5.76 7.54
N GLY A 531 7.70 5.15 6.69
CA GLY A 531 8.99 4.57 7.04
C GLY A 531 9.95 5.63 7.55
N ALA A 532 9.72 6.10 8.77
CA ALA A 532 10.69 6.82 9.57
C ALA A 532 11.13 5.83 10.65
N THR A 533 12.21 5.10 10.36
CA THR A 533 12.97 4.29 11.35
C THR A 533 13.54 5.15 12.49
N ASP A 534 13.17 6.43 12.58
CA ASP A 534 13.64 7.42 13.53
C ASP A 534 12.57 8.07 14.40
N ARG A 535 11.34 7.55 14.40
CA ARG A 535 10.28 8.01 15.31
C ARG A 535 10.49 7.51 16.73
N LEU A 536 10.13 8.34 17.72
CA LEU A 536 10.11 7.91 19.11
C LEU A 536 8.82 7.17 19.44
N ILE A 537 7.69 7.62 18.88
CA ILE A 537 6.39 6.98 19.04
C ILE A 537 6.23 6.00 17.88
N GLN A 538 6.44 4.71 18.17
CA GLN A 538 6.41 3.62 17.19
C GLN A 538 4.98 3.21 16.81
N SER A 539 4.04 3.35 17.73
CA SER A 539 2.61 3.14 17.48
C SER A 539 1.77 3.93 18.50
N ILE A 540 0.52 4.22 18.12
CA ILE A 540 -0.51 4.74 19.02
C ILE A 540 -1.89 4.21 18.60
N SER A 541 -2.70 3.76 19.55
CA SER A 541 -4.09 3.34 19.36
C SER A 541 -4.97 3.85 20.48
N THR A 542 -6.28 3.93 20.20
CA THR A 542 -7.30 4.32 21.19
C THR A 542 -8.35 3.24 21.28
N ASP A 543 -8.34 2.49 22.38
CA ASP A 543 -9.30 1.43 22.65
C ASP A 543 -10.55 2.05 23.28
N ASN A 544 -11.73 1.53 22.91
CA ASN A 544 -13.04 2.10 23.25
C ASN A 544 -13.29 3.51 22.69
N ASN A 545 -12.79 3.87 21.51
CA ASN A 545 -13.16 5.14 20.85
C ASN A 545 -14.19 4.89 19.73
N PRO A 546 -15.42 5.43 19.78
CA PRO A 546 -15.96 6.33 20.80
C PRO A 546 -16.22 5.64 22.15
N PHE A 547 -16.09 6.41 23.23
CA PHE A 547 -16.38 5.97 24.60
C PHE A 547 -17.60 6.70 25.18
N SER A 548 -18.30 6.05 26.10
CA SER A 548 -19.52 6.52 26.75
C SER A 548 -19.29 6.64 28.26
N PRO A 549 -18.75 7.76 28.76
CA PRO A 549 -18.61 7.97 30.18
C PRO A 549 -19.99 8.34 30.75
N ASN A 550 -20.85 7.37 30.99
CA ASN A 550 -22.18 7.55 31.60
C ASN A 550 -22.34 6.74 32.91
N ASP A 551 -21.29 6.02 33.32
CA ASP A 551 -21.22 5.11 34.47
C ASP A 551 -22.17 3.90 34.37
N ASP A 552 -22.50 3.44 33.17
CA ASP A 552 -23.34 2.26 32.94
C ASP A 552 -22.56 0.92 32.91
N GLY A 553 -21.23 0.99 33.01
CA GLY A 553 -20.32 -0.16 32.95
C GLY A 553 -19.86 -0.52 31.54
N VAL A 554 -20.32 0.18 30.51
CA VAL A 554 -20.05 -0.11 29.09
C VAL A 554 -19.28 1.06 28.46
N LYS A 555 -18.00 0.84 28.16
CA LYS A 555 -17.11 1.85 27.52
C LYS A 555 -17.03 3.17 28.29
N ASP A 556 -17.06 3.14 29.63
CA ASP A 556 -16.91 4.34 30.46
C ASP A 556 -15.54 5.01 30.38
N THR A 557 -14.55 4.30 29.84
CA THR A 557 -13.16 4.74 29.77
C THR A 557 -12.57 4.42 28.40
N VAL A 558 -11.84 5.38 27.85
CA VAL A 558 -10.99 5.22 26.67
C VAL A 558 -9.54 4.99 27.10
N THR A 559 -8.85 4.08 26.42
CA THR A 559 -7.44 3.77 26.69
C THR A 559 -6.58 4.19 25.50
N PHE A 560 -5.58 5.04 25.72
CA PHE A 560 -4.58 5.44 24.74
C PHE A 560 -3.35 4.54 24.91
N SER A 561 -3.15 3.58 24.02
CA SER A 561 -2.03 2.63 24.04
C SER A 561 -0.95 3.08 23.03
N TYR A 562 0.32 3.04 23.40
CA TYR A 562 1.43 3.47 22.53
C TYR A 562 2.71 2.63 22.74
N THR A 563 3.64 2.68 21.79
CA THR A 563 4.96 2.03 21.91
C THR A 563 6.08 3.05 21.69
N LEU A 564 7.11 3.03 22.54
CA LEU A 564 8.29 3.91 22.46
C LEU A 564 9.53 3.18 21.93
N LYS A 565 10.33 3.85 21.08
CA LYS A 565 11.61 3.33 20.57
C LYS A 565 12.72 3.29 21.63
N GLU A 566 12.74 4.28 22.51
CA GLU A 566 13.72 4.45 23.57
C GLU A 566 13.07 5.15 24.78
N PRO A 567 13.74 5.26 25.94
CA PRO A 567 13.17 5.94 27.10
C PRO A 567 12.84 7.41 26.83
N CYS A 568 11.59 7.82 27.12
CA CYS A 568 11.08 9.16 26.83
C CYS A 568 10.30 9.77 28.02
N LYS A 569 10.37 11.09 28.16
CA LYS A 569 9.36 11.86 28.90
C LYS A 569 8.12 12.02 28.03
N VAL A 570 7.00 11.44 28.48
CA VAL A 570 5.75 11.38 27.71
C VAL A 570 4.73 12.34 28.28
N ARG A 571 3.94 12.97 27.41
CA ARG A 571 2.81 13.82 27.79
C ARG A 571 1.62 13.59 26.86
N LEU A 572 0.46 13.27 27.42
CA LEU A 572 -0.80 13.19 26.69
C LEU A 572 -1.68 14.39 27.07
N ARG A 573 -2.11 15.20 26.11
CA ARG A 573 -3.07 16.29 26.30
C ARG A 573 -4.33 16.02 25.52
N ILE A 574 -5.47 16.37 26.10
CA ILE A 574 -6.78 16.28 25.48
C ILE A 574 -7.36 17.69 25.41
N TYR A 575 -7.90 18.06 24.26
CA TYR A 575 -8.37 19.39 23.92
C TYR A 575 -9.85 19.36 23.54
N GLY A 576 -10.59 20.39 23.97
CA GLY A 576 -11.93 20.68 23.46
C GLY A 576 -11.89 21.21 22.04
N GLN A 577 -13.06 21.37 21.42
CA GLN A 577 -13.22 21.95 20.07
C GLN A 577 -12.80 23.42 20.00
N ASP A 578 -12.79 24.10 21.15
CA ASP A 578 -12.30 25.46 21.35
C ASP A 578 -10.76 25.54 21.47
N GLY A 579 -10.06 24.41 21.38
CA GLY A 579 -8.61 24.30 21.52
C GLY A 579 -8.11 24.38 22.97
N GLN A 580 -9.00 24.44 23.97
CA GLN A 580 -8.61 24.47 25.38
C GLN A 580 -8.23 23.08 25.89
N VAL A 581 -7.21 22.98 26.75
CA VAL A 581 -6.82 21.71 27.37
C VAL A 581 -7.87 21.30 28.40
N VAL A 582 -8.50 20.18 28.15
CA VAL A 582 -9.50 19.55 29.01
C VAL A 582 -8.83 18.66 30.05
N LYS A 583 -7.84 17.86 29.61
CA LYS A 583 -7.10 16.94 30.47
C LYS A 583 -5.64 16.84 30.03
N GLU A 584 -4.74 16.69 30.99
CA GLU A 584 -3.33 16.41 30.73
C GLU A 584 -2.86 15.25 31.61
N PHE A 585 -2.15 14.31 31.01
CA PHE A 585 -1.36 13.28 31.68
C PHE A 585 0.12 13.57 31.39
N SER A 586 0.90 13.79 32.44
CA SER A 586 2.33 14.06 32.32
C SER A 586 3.06 13.34 33.47
N PRO A 587 3.39 12.04 33.31
CA PRO A 587 4.20 11.31 34.28
C PRO A 587 5.48 12.07 34.65
N ALA A 588 5.86 12.02 35.93
CA ALA A 588 7.04 12.73 36.42
C ALA A 588 8.34 12.10 35.89
N ASP A 589 8.36 10.77 35.82
CA ASP A 589 9.50 9.98 35.37
C ASP A 589 9.45 9.68 33.88
N ALA A 590 10.61 9.39 33.31
CA ALA A 590 10.71 8.90 31.93
C ALA A 590 10.17 7.46 31.85
N ILE A 591 9.42 7.19 30.79
CA ILE A 591 8.86 5.87 30.51
C ILE A 591 9.89 5.11 29.67
N PRO A 592 10.21 3.84 30.00
CA PRO A 592 11.12 3.00 29.23
C PRO A 592 10.68 2.81 27.77
N ALA A 593 11.59 2.32 26.94
CA ALA A 593 11.23 1.80 25.63
C ALA A 593 10.18 0.68 25.74
N GLY A 594 9.34 0.52 24.73
CA GLY A 594 8.27 -0.48 24.70
C GLY A 594 6.87 0.12 24.96
N ALA A 595 5.93 -0.74 25.31
CA ALA A 595 4.52 -0.39 25.41
C ALA A 595 4.20 0.46 26.65
N GLY A 596 3.31 1.44 26.50
CA GLY A 596 2.73 2.24 27.57
C GLY A 596 1.28 2.59 27.28
N SER A 597 0.55 3.07 28.27
CA SER A 597 -0.84 3.49 28.09
C SER A 597 -1.29 4.58 29.06
N PHE A 598 -2.34 5.30 28.66
CA PHE A 598 -3.11 6.21 29.51
C PHE A 598 -4.59 5.83 29.44
N ALA A 599 -5.32 5.98 30.54
CA ALA A 599 -6.77 5.76 30.58
C ALA A 599 -7.47 7.07 30.93
N TRP A 600 -8.61 7.34 30.29
CA TRP A 600 -9.41 8.54 30.53
C TRP A 600 -10.89 8.23 30.63
N ASP A 601 -11.51 8.73 31.70
CA ASP A 601 -12.91 8.52 32.09
C ASP A 601 -13.84 9.65 31.64
N GLY A 602 -13.36 10.53 30.74
CA GLY A 602 -14.15 11.64 30.22
C GLY A 602 -14.37 12.77 31.21
N LYS A 603 -13.53 12.87 32.24
CA LYS A 603 -13.51 14.03 33.15
C LYS A 603 -12.39 15.00 32.81
N ASP A 604 -12.67 16.28 32.96
CA ASP A 604 -11.67 17.34 32.82
C ASP A 604 -10.69 17.37 34.01
N SER A 605 -9.84 18.39 34.05
CA SER A 605 -8.84 18.58 35.11
C SER A 605 -9.46 19.00 36.46
N GLY A 606 -10.69 19.52 36.45
CA GLY A 606 -11.50 19.81 37.64
C GLY A 606 -12.34 18.61 38.10
N ASN A 607 -12.14 17.43 37.50
CA ASN A 607 -12.90 16.21 37.76
C ASN A 607 -14.39 16.33 37.37
N VAL A 608 -14.73 17.24 36.46
CA VAL A 608 -16.08 17.42 35.93
C VAL A 608 -16.22 16.66 34.62
N ARG A 609 -17.33 15.93 34.46
CA ARG A 609 -17.59 15.17 33.24
C ARG A 609 -17.87 16.09 32.06
N ILE A 610 -17.16 15.85 30.96
CA ILE A 610 -17.22 16.66 29.74
C ILE A 610 -18.45 16.31 28.89
N ARG A 611 -18.85 17.22 27.99
CA ARG A 611 -20.04 17.07 27.13
C ARG A 611 -19.81 16.02 26.01
N ASN A 612 -20.91 15.52 25.43
CA ASN A 612 -20.84 14.73 24.20
C ASN A 612 -20.20 15.58 23.09
N GLY A 613 -19.37 14.96 22.25
CA GLY A 613 -18.72 15.63 21.15
C GLY A 613 -17.35 15.07 20.82
N LEU A 614 -16.72 15.68 19.82
CA LEU A 614 -15.35 15.38 19.41
C LEU A 614 -14.35 16.17 20.24
N TYR A 615 -13.30 15.48 20.67
CA TYR A 615 -12.14 16.04 21.35
C TYR A 615 -10.87 15.64 20.59
N PHE A 616 -9.83 16.47 20.66
CA PHE A 616 -8.53 16.14 20.08
C PHE A 616 -7.60 15.68 21.18
N PHE A 617 -6.71 14.75 20.92
CA PHE A 617 -5.63 14.44 21.85
C PHE A 617 -4.27 14.53 21.15
N GLN A 618 -3.25 14.88 21.92
CA GLN A 618 -1.86 14.94 21.49
C GLN A 618 -0.98 14.16 22.45
N LEU A 619 -0.28 13.13 21.94
CA LEU A 619 0.78 12.44 22.67
C LEU A 619 2.12 13.04 22.23
N LYS A 620 2.94 13.49 23.18
CA LYS A 620 4.29 13.99 22.92
C LYS A 620 5.30 13.12 23.66
N ALA A 621 6.42 12.78 23.00
CA ALA A 621 7.53 12.05 23.59
C ALA A 621 8.84 12.83 23.38
N ASP A 622 9.57 13.11 24.46
CA ASP A 622 10.92 13.69 24.42
C ASP A 622 11.92 12.64 24.96
N ALA A 623 12.82 12.14 24.12
CA ALA A 623 13.80 11.11 24.50
C ALA A 623 14.79 11.62 25.55
N THR A 624 15.11 10.78 26.54
CA THR A 624 16.07 11.15 27.60
C THR A 624 17.52 10.90 27.23
N GLY A 625 17.79 10.00 26.28
CA GLY A 625 19.14 9.68 25.82
C GLY A 625 19.54 10.49 24.58
N SER A 626 18.87 10.24 23.46
CA SER A 626 19.19 10.85 22.16
C SER A 626 18.85 12.35 22.05
N GLY A 627 17.96 12.87 22.89
CA GLY A 627 17.44 14.25 22.80
C GLY A 627 16.38 14.46 21.70
N ASN A 628 16.01 13.40 20.97
CA ASN A 628 14.97 13.43 19.95
C ASN A 628 13.60 13.80 20.55
N LYS A 629 12.70 14.34 19.71
CA LYS A 629 11.35 14.74 20.11
C LYS A 629 10.35 14.30 19.05
N ASP A 630 9.21 13.78 19.48
CA ASP A 630 8.14 13.30 18.61
C ASP A 630 6.77 13.69 19.17
N LYS A 631 5.78 13.82 18.29
CA LYS A 631 4.39 14.07 18.69
C LYS A 631 3.41 13.38 17.74
N GLU A 632 2.31 12.95 18.31
CA GLU A 632 1.16 12.37 17.63
C GLU A 632 -0.11 13.13 18.01
N THR A 633 -1.03 13.30 17.07
CA THR A 633 -2.30 14.01 17.32
C THR A 633 -3.44 13.32 16.59
N ASN A 634 -4.52 13.02 17.31
CA ASN A 634 -5.68 12.32 16.76
C ASN A 634 -6.97 12.71 17.52
N ILE A 635 -8.11 12.10 17.18
CA ILE A 635 -9.43 12.44 17.71
C ILE A 635 -9.93 11.35 18.67
N VAL A 636 -10.64 11.76 19.70
CA VAL A 636 -11.44 10.89 20.58
C VAL A 636 -12.87 11.42 20.67
N ALA A 637 -13.85 10.53 20.50
CA ALA A 637 -15.27 10.87 20.52
C ALA A 637 -15.93 10.43 21.84
N VAL A 638 -16.72 11.34 22.42
CA VAL A 638 -17.47 11.15 23.66
C VAL A 638 -18.97 11.07 23.32
N LEU A 639 -19.60 9.94 23.62
CA LEU A 639 -21.02 9.70 23.36
C LEU A 639 -21.70 9.16 24.62
N ARG A 640 -22.50 9.96 25.30
CA ARG A 640 -23.40 9.48 26.37
C ARG A 640 -24.71 8.95 25.83
#